data_AF-A0A9W8M7R4-F1
#
_entry.id   AF-A0A9W8M7R4-F1
#
_cell.length_a   1.000
_cell.length_b   1.000
_cell.length_c   1.000
_cell.angle_alpha   90.00
_cell.angle_beta   90.00
_cell.angle_gamma   90.00
#
_symmetry.space_group_name_H-M   'P 1'
#
loop_
_entity.id
_entity.type
_entity.pdbx_description
1 polymer ?
#
loop_
_entity_poly.entity_id
_entity_poly.type
_entity_poly.pdbx_seq_one_letter_code
_entity_poly.pdbx_strand_id
1 'polypeptide(L)'
;MDMLTEKFFDIISSVIETLGQFDGKRQLRSAHGLKLFHEESESMINQYSSPTFVIQAQGPSFESALVPRSLAAAENFFPRKDRVGFTNITTCIDIFSGIRRVDMLAQQAVYARQIFIQQPNRRFVRTLVITEDEVLLYHFDRSGSHCYVMPRCNPHVFVKIILGLSSLDEEVLGFDTSVQWTIDPDTGRKDGGTLTIRDDETGTSKTYELWRSDPSFKQYCIISRGTTCWDLLDEDNGRLLLAKDCYRYAEDSDVAEFENLKIARGLDGLAQMVSYTANCGETLNDFGFSPSRKPQHNMIASRVVLEKCGKNLFGFTSEKQLLYAIRDAIAGHRNLLRRGTVHRDIHWSNIVHGVSNAKPGNHGVLIDFDMAKSLTRVVGENWAVGHTQCFSIAILKNALAKQGERLLPHDYLDDMESTFYVTSTIMYQFIEPGPRDNSWENMEANLAFKEEWILAEYPKDPVQHVAENSCWSDASLTLLEKFYAFTREMAKEKEAIRYCREDERRKMYDNLRSKVKQHYDTVLGFFDVAISTLEAAEVGGSQVGSWASGSKRAFENDSEELYYYKRMYPTRNTTPSLVPTIASQLGRANPGLKEHIGLAVEEDPHIFSKTLRCQMAALIRDPVRCLRRAGKLDLASFRYVILVDGIDECRGEDIQGEARQDEDCQTEILMAVKECLLDDDLPFRIFIASRPECAIHDALQSGGALHELAYHIQLSDHYDATADIRRYLQRRLQDLGLRSRDPRARSGGWFSEKDIEKLVIAASGQFIFAATVVRYLSERRSSPVDRLKIVLTWTPAHNRSARPFEKLDLLYYSILSTAKMAYEAVDTHSEHDFLLLFRAYQINATHGFNDIVSGPTLSLPNKELNAFLHVADDILISDLRSLVTIRPHPGGPILHLYHKSFSDFLNTESRSKDLFVPSARVQSYLAKCYLQNILQCPELRA
;
A
#
# COMPACT_ATOMS: atom_id res chain seq x y z
N MET A 1 19.35 30.51 15.58
CA MET A 1 19.46 29.16 15.01
C MET A 1 20.07 29.25 13.62
N ASP A 2 19.55 30.10 12.73
CA ASP A 2 20.06 30.28 11.36
C ASP A 2 21.56 30.59 11.26
N MET A 3 22.06 31.53 12.07
CA MET A 3 23.51 31.82 12.15
C MET A 3 24.36 30.61 12.62
N LEU A 4 23.81 29.72 13.44
CA LEU A 4 24.52 28.52 13.89
C LEU A 4 24.51 27.46 12.79
N THR A 5 23.39 27.31 12.10
CA THR A 5 23.23 26.45 10.92
C THR A 5 24.23 26.84 9.82
N GLU A 6 24.34 28.12 9.48
CA GLU A 6 25.33 28.61 8.48
C GLU A 6 26.76 28.25 8.85
N LYS A 7 27.16 28.49 10.12
CA LYS A 7 28.53 28.14 10.57
C LYS A 7 28.83 26.65 10.45
N PHE A 8 27.87 25.79 10.81
CA PHE A 8 28.06 24.35 10.68
C PHE A 8 28.06 23.90 9.20
N PHE A 9 27.30 24.56 8.34
CA PHE A 9 27.37 24.34 6.90
C PHE A 9 28.78 24.62 6.37
N ASP A 10 29.37 25.77 6.72
CA ASP A 10 30.72 26.14 6.29
C ASP A 10 31.79 25.17 6.82
N ILE A 11 31.69 24.78 8.10
CA ILE A 11 32.64 23.84 8.72
C ILE A 11 32.57 22.47 8.04
N ILE A 12 31.36 21.91 7.88
CA ILE A 12 31.19 20.57 7.32
C ILE A 12 31.59 20.57 5.83
N SER A 13 31.18 21.59 5.07
CA SER A 13 31.59 21.75 3.66
C SER A 13 33.11 21.85 3.53
N SER A 14 33.75 22.67 4.37
CA SER A 14 35.21 22.81 4.36
C SER A 14 35.92 21.48 4.65
N VAL A 15 35.43 20.70 5.61
CA VAL A 15 35.99 19.37 5.92
C VAL A 15 35.89 18.44 4.71
N ILE A 16 34.72 18.40 4.04
CA ILE A 16 34.51 17.53 2.87
C ILE A 16 35.42 17.96 1.70
N GLU A 17 35.51 19.26 1.43
CA GLU A 17 36.27 19.80 0.29
C GLU A 17 37.79 19.72 0.50
N THR A 18 38.29 20.11 1.67
CA THR A 18 39.75 20.22 1.90
C THR A 18 40.39 18.91 2.35
N LEU A 19 39.73 18.15 3.22
CA LEU A 19 40.29 16.93 3.79
C LEU A 19 39.78 15.67 3.11
N GLY A 20 38.56 15.70 2.55
CA GLY A 20 37.98 14.56 1.85
C GLY A 20 38.52 14.34 0.44
N GLN A 21 38.78 15.43 -0.30
CA GLN A 21 39.29 15.40 -1.69
C GLN A 21 38.50 14.43 -2.59
N PHE A 22 37.17 14.45 -2.50
CA PHE A 22 36.30 13.49 -3.18
C PHE A 22 35.97 13.82 -4.65
N ASP A 23 36.72 14.72 -5.30
CA ASP A 23 36.54 15.17 -6.68
C ASP A 23 35.09 15.58 -7.04
N GLY A 24 34.39 16.22 -6.11
CA GLY A 24 32.99 16.65 -6.29
C GLY A 24 31.94 15.53 -6.21
N LYS A 25 32.33 14.27 -5.98
CA LYS A 25 31.39 13.14 -5.81
C LYS A 25 30.62 13.18 -4.48
N ARG A 26 31.01 14.08 -3.58
CA ARG A 26 30.39 14.28 -2.27
C ARG A 26 30.19 15.77 -2.09
N GLN A 27 28.97 16.18 -1.80
CA GLN A 27 28.64 17.58 -1.60
C GLN A 27 27.66 17.74 -0.44
N LEU A 28 27.96 18.64 0.49
CA LEU A 28 26.99 19.04 1.50
C LEU A 28 25.92 19.91 0.84
N ARG A 29 24.65 19.58 1.06
CA ARG A 29 23.50 20.34 0.56
C ARG A 29 22.65 20.78 1.73
N SER A 30 22.27 22.06 1.74
CA SER A 30 21.18 22.51 2.59
C SER A 30 19.89 21.85 2.10
N ALA A 31 19.24 21.13 3.00
CA ALA A 31 17.96 20.50 2.72
C ALA A 31 16.77 21.31 3.25
N HIS A 32 17.03 22.52 3.78
CA HIS A 32 15.99 23.47 4.11
C HIS A 32 15.21 23.86 2.85
N GLY A 33 13.93 23.47 2.79
CA GLY A 33 13.08 23.66 1.60
C GLY A 33 13.14 22.53 0.56
N LEU A 34 14.06 21.57 0.69
CA LEU A 34 14.06 20.36 -0.15
C LEU A 34 13.05 19.34 0.40
N LYS A 35 12.35 18.65 -0.51
CA LYS A 35 11.42 17.57 -0.16
C LYS A 35 12.03 16.23 -0.57
N LEU A 36 12.55 15.47 0.40
CA LEU A 36 13.02 14.11 0.16
C LEU A 36 11.87 13.15 0.35
N PHE A 37 11.37 12.57 -0.74
CA PHE A 37 10.12 11.80 -0.74
C PHE A 37 10.29 10.39 -0.19
N HIS A 38 9.22 9.92 0.47
CA HIS A 38 9.17 8.59 1.08
C HIS A 38 8.62 7.55 0.09
N GLU A 39 9.12 6.31 0.18
CA GLU A 39 8.67 5.18 -0.64
C GLU A 39 8.08 4.08 0.27
N GLU A 40 6.81 4.22 0.69
CA GLU A 40 6.16 3.25 1.59
C GLU A 40 4.80 2.81 1.05
N SER A 41 4.83 1.82 0.15
CA SER A 41 3.67 1.19 -0.50
C SER A 41 2.70 2.10 -1.28
N GLU A 42 1.96 1.49 -2.20
CA GLU A 42 1.09 2.10 -3.21
C GLU A 42 -0.06 2.98 -2.64
N SER A 43 -0.25 3.08 -1.33
CA SER A 43 -1.37 3.82 -0.73
C SER A 43 -1.02 5.20 -0.13
N MET A 44 0.26 5.61 -0.11
CA MET A 44 0.72 6.79 0.64
C MET A 44 1.48 7.80 -0.23
N ILE A 45 0.78 8.63 -1.00
CA ILE A 45 1.44 9.67 -1.81
C ILE A 45 1.58 10.99 -1.02
N ASN A 46 2.75 11.64 -1.14
CA ASN A 46 3.17 12.95 -0.59
C ASN A 46 3.82 13.02 0.81
N GLN A 47 4.27 11.91 1.41
CA GLN A 47 5.14 12.03 2.59
C GLN A 47 6.57 12.36 2.17
N TYR A 48 7.19 13.30 2.87
CA TYR A 48 8.58 13.69 2.66
C TYR A 48 9.25 14.08 3.97
N SER A 49 10.56 14.12 3.93
CA SER A 49 11.40 14.65 4.99
C SER A 49 12.25 15.81 4.47
N SER A 50 12.56 16.73 5.35
CA SER A 50 13.42 17.88 5.09
C SER A 50 14.43 18.00 6.23
N PRO A 51 15.49 17.17 6.23
CA PRO A 51 16.58 17.31 7.18
C PRO A 51 17.25 18.67 7.05
N THR A 52 18.08 19.05 8.03
CA THR A 52 18.83 20.31 7.99
C THR A 52 19.85 20.29 6.85
N PHE A 53 20.69 19.26 6.81
CA PHE A 53 21.63 19.00 5.73
C PHE A 53 21.59 17.55 5.28
N VAL A 54 22.08 17.32 4.07
CA VAL A 54 22.39 15.99 3.55
C VAL A 54 23.73 16.02 2.83
N ILE A 55 24.39 14.88 2.78
CA ILE A 55 25.58 14.70 1.95
C ILE A 55 25.11 14.01 0.66
N GLN A 56 24.98 14.79 -0.40
CA GLN A 56 24.69 14.28 -1.74
C GLN A 56 25.89 13.48 -2.25
N ALA A 57 25.61 12.34 -2.89
CA ALA A 57 26.61 11.37 -3.26
C ALA A 57 26.43 10.89 -4.70
N GLN A 58 27.54 10.68 -5.38
CA GLN A 58 27.64 9.97 -6.65
C GLN A 58 28.51 8.73 -6.48
N GLY A 59 28.18 7.65 -7.19
CA GLY A 59 28.89 6.38 -7.10
C GLY A 59 28.01 5.21 -7.51
N PRO A 60 28.56 3.98 -7.53
CA PRO A 60 27.88 2.82 -8.10
C PRO A 60 26.59 2.44 -7.35
N SER A 61 26.51 2.65 -6.03
CA SER A 61 25.27 2.39 -5.28
C SER A 61 24.23 3.53 -5.27
N PHE A 62 24.52 4.68 -5.87
CA PHE A 62 23.65 5.86 -5.86
C PHE A 62 23.00 6.10 -7.21
N GLU A 63 21.74 6.53 -7.21
CA GLU A 63 20.99 6.82 -8.43
C GLU A 63 20.20 8.12 -8.32
N SER A 64 19.85 8.72 -9.47
CA SER A 64 19.07 9.95 -9.58
C SER A 64 17.86 9.95 -8.63
N ALA A 65 17.68 11.07 -7.93
CA ALA A 65 16.62 11.25 -6.93
C ALA A 65 15.23 10.89 -7.47
N LEU A 66 14.46 10.15 -6.68
CA LEU A 66 13.05 9.90 -6.99
C LEU A 66 12.28 11.21 -7.06
N VAL A 67 11.49 11.36 -8.12
CA VAL A 67 10.59 12.47 -8.31
C VAL A 67 9.18 11.95 -8.04
N PRO A 68 8.38 12.60 -7.19
CA PRO A 68 6.97 12.27 -7.10
C PRO A 68 6.38 12.40 -8.47
N ARG A 69 5.62 11.38 -8.84
CA ARG A 69 4.95 11.28 -10.13
C ARG A 69 4.06 12.49 -10.44
N SER A 70 3.62 13.22 -9.40
CA SER A 70 2.90 14.49 -9.52
C SER A 70 3.72 15.68 -10.05
N LEU A 71 5.05 15.66 -9.90
CA LEU A 71 6.00 16.72 -10.28
C LEU A 71 6.87 16.35 -11.50
N ALA A 72 6.73 15.14 -12.05
CA ALA A 72 7.49 14.68 -13.21
C ALA A 72 7.21 15.52 -14.49
N ALA A 73 6.01 16.07 -14.65
CA ALA A 73 5.67 16.95 -15.77
C ALA A 73 6.44 18.30 -15.76
N ALA A 74 7.00 18.71 -14.61
CA ALA A 74 7.87 19.89 -14.50
C ALA A 74 9.36 19.56 -14.75
N GLU A 75 9.67 18.36 -15.26
CA GLU A 75 11.04 17.87 -15.45
C GLU A 75 11.92 18.77 -16.30
N ASN A 76 11.33 19.53 -17.23
CA ASN A 76 12.04 20.39 -18.17
C ASN A 76 12.71 21.63 -17.54
N PHE A 77 12.45 21.92 -16.26
CA PHE A 77 12.97 23.14 -15.62
C PHE A 77 14.21 22.95 -14.73
N PHE A 78 14.64 21.71 -14.43
CA PHE A 78 15.82 21.46 -13.58
C PHE A 78 16.64 20.24 -14.04
N PRO A 79 17.97 20.35 -14.23
CA PRO A 79 18.83 19.22 -14.61
C PRO A 79 18.70 18.05 -13.63
N ARG A 80 18.49 16.83 -14.15
CA ARG A 80 18.29 15.60 -13.35
C ARG A 80 19.43 15.32 -12.36
N LYS A 81 20.67 15.69 -12.71
CA LYS A 81 21.89 15.47 -11.90
C LYS A 81 21.97 16.33 -10.63
N ASP A 82 21.19 17.41 -10.54
CA ASP A 82 21.24 18.35 -9.40
C ASP A 82 20.17 18.09 -8.32
N ARG A 83 19.31 17.07 -8.53
CA ARG A 83 18.23 16.71 -7.59
C ARG A 83 18.77 15.93 -6.41
N VAL A 84 18.16 16.12 -5.24
CA VAL A 84 18.58 15.47 -3.98
C VAL A 84 17.41 14.67 -3.42
N GLY A 85 17.64 13.39 -3.15
CA GLY A 85 16.66 12.42 -2.66
C GLY A 85 17.33 11.32 -1.82
N PHE A 86 16.55 10.44 -1.19
CA PHE A 86 17.15 9.36 -0.38
C PHE A 86 17.97 8.37 -1.21
N THR A 87 17.77 8.28 -2.53
CA THR A 87 18.56 7.42 -3.44
C THR A 87 19.98 7.93 -3.73
N ASN A 88 20.26 9.22 -3.53
CA ASN A 88 21.57 9.83 -3.83
C ASN A 88 22.19 10.63 -2.67
N ILE A 89 21.92 10.21 -1.45
CA ILE A 89 22.58 10.74 -0.26
C ILE A 89 23.25 9.64 0.55
N THR A 90 24.36 9.96 1.23
CA THR A 90 24.97 9.02 2.17
C THR A 90 24.30 9.02 3.53
N THR A 91 23.76 10.17 3.97
CA THR A 91 23.26 10.43 5.32
C THR A 91 22.42 11.70 5.40
N CYS A 92 21.69 11.85 6.51
CA CYS A 92 21.03 13.08 6.94
C CYS A 92 21.72 13.65 8.19
N ILE A 93 21.81 14.98 8.27
CA ILE A 93 22.38 15.71 9.39
C ILE A 93 21.34 16.73 9.88
N ASP A 94 21.04 16.74 11.18
CA ASP A 94 20.12 17.70 11.78
C ASP A 94 20.78 18.57 12.85
N ILE A 95 20.37 19.84 12.90
CA ILE A 95 20.74 20.78 13.97
C ILE A 95 19.48 21.10 14.77
N PHE A 96 19.50 20.81 16.08
CA PHE A 96 18.36 21.03 16.96
C PHE A 96 18.71 21.90 18.17
N SER A 97 17.72 22.66 18.64
CA SER A 97 17.73 23.31 19.97
C SER A 97 16.43 22.99 20.69
N GLY A 98 16.50 22.67 21.98
CA GLY A 98 15.34 22.47 22.85
C GLY A 98 14.45 21.25 22.56
N ILE A 99 14.84 20.34 21.67
CA ILE A 99 14.07 19.11 21.35
C ILE A 99 14.46 17.95 22.28
N ARG A 100 13.49 17.09 22.64
CA ARG A 100 13.78 15.90 23.46
C ARG A 100 14.47 14.81 22.63
N ARG A 101 15.42 14.09 23.23
CA ARG A 101 16.18 13.00 22.57
C ARG A 101 15.32 11.92 21.92
N VAL A 102 14.14 11.62 22.47
CA VAL A 102 13.21 10.63 21.91
C VAL A 102 12.63 11.10 20.56
N ASP A 103 12.34 12.40 20.44
CA ASP A 103 11.80 12.98 19.22
C ASP A 103 12.89 13.06 18.13
N MET A 104 14.13 13.37 18.53
CA MET A 104 15.31 13.30 17.65
C MET A 104 15.51 11.88 17.09
N LEU A 105 15.54 10.87 17.97
CA LEU A 105 15.71 9.47 17.55
C LEU A 105 14.60 9.04 16.58
N ALA A 106 13.34 9.40 16.86
CA ALA A 106 12.22 9.06 15.98
C ALA A 106 12.40 9.65 14.58
N GLN A 107 12.82 10.92 14.49
CA GLN A 107 13.11 11.59 13.21
C GLN A 107 14.26 10.89 12.45
N GLN A 108 15.37 10.63 13.14
CA GLN A 108 16.52 9.94 12.55
C GLN A 108 16.17 8.52 12.07
N ALA A 109 15.29 7.80 12.79
CA ALA A 109 14.80 6.50 12.35
C ALA A 109 13.98 6.59 11.06
N VAL A 110 13.20 7.65 10.84
CA VAL A 110 12.49 7.86 9.56
C VAL A 110 13.48 7.98 8.42
N TYR A 111 14.55 8.76 8.58
CA TYR A 111 15.58 8.90 7.55
C TYR A 111 16.29 7.58 7.26
N ALA A 112 16.73 6.88 8.30
CA ALA A 112 17.40 5.59 8.15
C ALA A 112 16.50 4.56 7.44
N ARG A 113 15.21 4.51 7.82
CA ARG A 113 14.23 3.66 7.15
C ARG A 113 14.08 3.98 5.66
N GLN A 114 14.00 5.26 5.30
CA GLN A 114 13.90 5.67 3.90
C GLN A 114 15.16 5.36 3.10
N ILE A 115 16.35 5.50 3.72
CA ILE A 115 17.60 5.07 3.10
C ILE A 115 17.61 3.56 2.89
N PHE A 116 17.23 2.74 3.87
CA PHE A 116 17.13 1.28 3.69
C PHE A 116 16.16 0.87 2.58
N ILE A 117 15.05 1.60 2.43
CA ILE A 117 14.05 1.33 1.39
C ILE A 117 14.60 1.62 0.00
N GLN A 118 15.21 2.79 -0.18
CA GLN A 118 15.62 3.33 -1.47
C GLN A 118 17.05 2.94 -1.87
N GLN A 119 17.82 2.38 -0.93
CA GLN A 119 19.16 1.82 -1.14
C GLN A 119 19.17 0.37 -0.63
N PRO A 120 18.64 -0.61 -1.41
CA PRO A 120 18.32 -1.94 -0.91
C PRO A 120 19.55 -2.79 -0.54
N ASN A 121 20.75 -2.45 -1.04
CA ASN A 121 22.02 -3.09 -0.63
C ASN A 121 22.64 -2.45 0.62
N ARG A 122 21.89 -1.67 1.42
CA ARG A 122 22.40 -1.03 2.64
C ARG A 122 22.24 -1.93 3.87
N ARG A 123 23.37 -2.27 4.51
CA ARG A 123 23.46 -3.05 5.76
C ARG A 123 23.27 -2.18 7.02
N PHE A 124 23.81 -0.96 7.00
CA PHE A 124 23.59 0.02 8.07
C PHE A 124 23.54 1.46 7.55
N VAL A 125 22.94 2.35 8.33
CA VAL A 125 22.86 3.79 8.06
C VAL A 125 23.31 4.56 9.30
N ARG A 126 24.16 5.56 9.11
CA ARG A 126 24.53 6.50 10.18
C ARG A 126 23.90 7.85 9.91
N THR A 127 23.39 8.51 10.93
CA THR A 127 22.90 9.90 10.85
C THR A 127 23.47 10.74 11.99
N LEU A 128 23.54 12.05 11.79
CA LEU A 128 24.21 12.96 12.72
C LEU A 128 23.22 14.01 13.24
N VAL A 129 23.20 14.22 14.56
CA VAL A 129 22.45 15.32 15.18
C VAL A 129 23.42 16.19 15.96
N ILE A 130 23.34 17.50 15.77
CA ILE A 130 24.14 18.50 16.47
C ILE A 130 23.19 19.35 17.32
N THR A 131 23.51 19.49 18.60
CA THR A 131 22.78 20.37 19.52
C THR A 131 23.71 21.46 20.05
N GLU A 132 23.20 22.30 20.95
CA GLU A 132 23.99 23.36 21.59
C GLU A 132 25.18 22.82 22.39
N ASP A 133 25.04 21.64 22.99
CA ASP A 133 26.02 21.10 23.95
C ASP A 133 26.69 19.78 23.49
N GLU A 134 26.09 19.08 22.52
CA GLU A 134 26.47 17.71 22.19
C GLU A 134 26.36 17.40 20.68
N VAL A 135 27.17 16.45 20.22
CA VAL A 135 26.99 15.79 18.92
C VAL A 135 26.51 14.37 19.17
N LEU A 136 25.49 13.93 18.44
CA LEU A 136 24.89 12.60 18.54
C LEU A 136 25.06 11.89 17.20
N LEU A 137 25.82 10.80 17.18
CA LEU A 137 25.94 9.92 16.02
C LEU A 137 25.00 8.73 16.22
N TYR A 138 23.95 8.65 15.43
CA TYR A 138 23.06 7.49 15.40
C TYR A 138 23.56 6.49 14.38
N HIS A 139 23.55 5.21 14.75
CA HIS A 139 23.82 4.07 13.88
C HIS A 139 22.58 3.19 13.88
N PHE A 140 22.03 2.95 12.70
CA PHE A 140 20.88 2.10 12.47
C PHE A 140 21.30 0.89 11.66
N ASP A 141 20.96 -0.29 12.15
CA ASP A 141 21.17 -1.58 11.49
C ASP A 141 19.95 -2.48 11.78
N ARG A 142 20.03 -3.77 11.48
CA ARG A 142 18.93 -4.72 11.75
C ARG A 142 18.73 -5.08 13.22
N SER A 143 19.71 -4.80 14.08
CA SER A 143 19.59 -4.90 15.55
C SER A 143 18.87 -3.69 16.17
N GLY A 144 18.73 -2.60 15.43
CA GLY A 144 17.97 -1.41 15.81
C GLY A 144 18.77 -0.14 15.74
N SER A 145 18.64 0.71 16.76
CA SER A 145 19.29 2.03 16.80
C SER A 145 20.26 2.13 17.98
N HIS A 146 21.50 2.52 17.67
CA HIS A 146 22.54 2.79 18.64
C HIS A 146 22.95 4.25 18.55
N CYS A 147 23.19 4.90 19.70
CA CYS A 147 23.55 6.31 19.75
C CYS A 147 24.86 6.52 20.49
N TYR A 148 25.80 7.19 19.84
CA TYR A 148 27.03 7.69 20.45
C TYR A 148 26.86 9.17 20.79
N VAL A 149 26.91 9.48 22.08
CA VAL A 149 26.72 10.84 22.61
C VAL A 149 28.09 11.45 22.87
N MET A 150 28.36 12.61 22.27
CA MET A 150 29.63 13.32 22.40
C MET A 150 29.42 14.71 22.99
N PRO A 151 29.37 14.84 24.32
CA PRO A 151 29.38 16.14 24.98
C PRO A 151 30.70 16.83 24.69
N ARG A 152 30.65 18.11 24.26
CA ARG A 152 31.86 18.89 23.89
C ARG A 152 32.76 18.12 22.92
N CYS A 153 32.16 17.65 21.82
CA CYS A 153 32.82 16.79 20.82
C CYS A 153 34.21 17.32 20.44
N ASN A 154 35.22 16.45 20.51
CA ASN A 154 36.58 16.78 20.09
C ASN A 154 36.60 17.09 18.57
N PRO A 155 37.21 18.20 18.11
CA PRO A 155 37.21 18.56 16.70
C PRO A 155 37.78 17.49 15.76
N HIS A 156 38.81 16.74 16.18
CA HIS A 156 39.37 15.64 15.38
C HIS A 156 38.37 14.49 15.24
N VAL A 157 37.57 14.21 16.28
CA VAL A 157 36.52 13.19 16.23
C VAL A 157 35.40 13.65 15.30
N PHE A 158 34.98 14.92 15.41
CA PHE A 158 33.99 15.51 14.51
C PHE A 158 34.41 15.41 13.04
N VAL A 159 35.65 15.79 12.72
CA VAL A 159 36.22 15.67 11.36
C VAL A 159 36.20 14.21 10.88
N LYS A 160 36.63 13.25 11.71
CA LYS A 160 36.59 11.82 11.35
C LYS A 160 35.17 11.32 11.07
N ILE A 161 34.17 11.78 11.82
CA ILE A 161 32.77 11.43 11.59
C ILE A 161 32.31 11.96 10.23
N ILE A 162 32.57 13.23 9.93
CA ILE A 162 32.18 13.83 8.63
C ILE A 162 32.86 13.11 7.46
N LEU A 163 34.15 12.78 7.58
CA LEU A 163 34.87 12.02 6.54
C LEU A 163 34.31 10.60 6.38
N GLY A 164 33.98 9.91 7.48
CA GLY A 164 33.35 8.59 7.43
C GLY A 164 31.96 8.62 6.80
N LEU A 165 31.14 9.62 7.13
CA LEU A 165 29.81 9.84 6.52
C LEU A 165 29.90 10.24 5.04
N SER A 166 31.05 10.73 4.59
CA SER A 166 31.30 11.16 3.21
C SER A 166 32.17 10.17 2.42
N SER A 167 32.50 9.01 2.96
CA SER A 167 33.47 8.09 2.36
C SER A 167 33.14 7.70 0.90
N LEU A 168 34.16 7.48 0.08
CA LEU A 168 34.03 6.83 -1.23
C LEU A 168 34.01 5.30 -1.11
N ASP A 169 34.49 4.78 0.01
CA ASP A 169 34.42 3.37 0.34
C ASP A 169 32.97 3.00 0.71
N GLU A 170 32.34 2.17 -0.12
CA GLU A 170 30.96 1.74 0.02
C GLU A 170 30.73 0.90 1.28
N GLU A 171 31.71 0.12 1.73
CA GLU A 171 31.60 -0.68 2.96
C GLU A 171 31.60 0.21 4.20
N VAL A 172 32.42 1.27 4.19
CA VAL A 172 32.43 2.29 5.28
C VAL A 172 31.09 3.00 5.39
N LEU A 173 30.41 3.22 4.26
CA LEU A 173 29.04 3.76 4.25
C LEU A 173 28.02 2.71 4.69
N GLY A 174 28.33 1.42 4.55
CA GLY A 174 27.48 0.32 4.97
C GLY A 174 26.71 -0.31 3.84
N PHE A 175 27.20 -0.24 2.61
CA PHE A 175 26.71 -1.05 1.51
C PHE A 175 27.27 -2.47 1.59
N ASP A 176 26.51 -3.40 1.00
CA ASP A 176 26.96 -4.71 0.59
C ASP A 176 27.55 -4.60 -0.82
N THR A 177 28.87 -4.74 -0.91
CA THR A 177 29.67 -4.62 -2.14
C THR A 177 29.58 -5.87 -3.03
N SER A 178 28.96 -6.94 -2.55
CA SER A 178 28.67 -8.09 -3.40
C SER A 178 27.53 -7.83 -4.40
N VAL A 179 26.69 -6.81 -4.13
CA VAL A 179 25.71 -6.28 -5.07
C VAL A 179 26.37 -5.11 -5.81
N GLN A 180 26.43 -5.19 -7.13
CA GLN A 180 26.96 -4.12 -7.98
C GLN A 180 25.89 -3.69 -8.98
N TRP A 181 25.79 -2.39 -9.23
CA TRP A 181 24.71 -1.82 -10.05
C TRP A 181 25.20 -1.34 -11.40
N THR A 182 24.36 -1.52 -12.41
CA THR A 182 24.50 -0.86 -13.71
C THR A 182 23.59 0.35 -13.73
N ILE A 183 24.18 1.54 -13.83
CA ILE A 183 23.46 2.81 -13.91
C ILE A 183 23.33 3.20 -15.38
N ASP A 184 22.11 3.40 -15.83
CA ASP A 184 21.84 3.98 -17.14
C ASP A 184 22.40 5.42 -17.18
N PRO A 185 23.31 5.74 -18.11
CA PRO A 185 23.94 7.05 -18.19
C PRO A 185 22.96 8.20 -18.53
N ASP A 186 21.86 7.90 -19.22
CA ASP A 186 20.89 8.90 -19.68
C ASP A 186 19.88 9.24 -18.59
N THR A 187 19.40 8.23 -17.85
CA THR A 187 18.45 8.44 -16.75
C THR A 187 19.14 8.66 -15.39
N GLY A 188 20.36 8.16 -15.23
CA GLY A 188 21.06 8.07 -13.95
C GLY A 188 20.38 7.13 -12.95
N ARG A 189 19.51 6.23 -13.44
CA ARG A 189 18.76 5.25 -12.64
C ARG A 189 19.38 3.85 -12.77
N LYS A 190 19.12 2.98 -11.80
CA LYS A 190 19.53 1.57 -11.87
C LYS A 190 18.72 0.84 -12.96
N ASP A 191 19.41 0.35 -13.98
CA ASP A 191 18.82 -0.43 -15.09
C ASP A 191 19.21 -1.92 -15.06
N GLY A 192 20.18 -2.26 -14.22
CA GLY A 192 20.53 -3.64 -13.94
C GLY A 192 21.53 -3.75 -12.80
N GLY A 193 22.10 -4.93 -12.62
CA GLY A 193 23.16 -5.15 -11.65
C GLY A 193 23.50 -6.62 -11.51
N THR A 194 24.52 -6.90 -10.70
CA THR A 194 25.01 -8.25 -10.46
C THR A 194 25.08 -8.54 -8.97
N LEU A 195 24.99 -9.82 -8.63
CA LEU A 195 25.17 -10.32 -7.28
C LEU A 195 26.27 -11.39 -7.26
N THR A 196 27.36 -11.11 -6.55
CA THR A 196 28.45 -12.08 -6.35
C THR A 196 28.22 -12.86 -5.07
N ILE A 197 28.26 -14.19 -5.16
CA ILE A 197 27.99 -15.09 -4.05
C ILE A 197 29.19 -15.99 -3.88
N ARG A 198 29.73 -16.00 -2.66
CA ARG A 198 30.76 -16.95 -2.25
C ARG A 198 30.07 -18.10 -1.53
N ASP A 199 30.07 -19.26 -2.15
CA ASP A 199 29.49 -20.45 -1.56
C ASP A 199 30.42 -21.04 -0.48
N ASP A 200 29.94 -21.09 0.75
CA ASP A 200 30.72 -21.62 1.88
C ASP A 200 30.85 -23.15 1.84
N GLU A 201 29.99 -23.85 1.09
CA GLU A 201 30.08 -25.31 0.95
C GLU A 201 31.20 -25.72 -0.01
N THR A 202 31.28 -25.09 -1.18
CA THR A 202 32.31 -25.39 -2.19
C THR A 202 33.55 -24.51 -2.10
N GLY A 203 33.46 -23.36 -1.43
CA GLY A 203 34.50 -22.33 -1.38
C GLY A 203 34.63 -21.51 -2.69
N THR A 204 33.73 -21.71 -3.66
CA THR A 204 33.76 -21.04 -4.96
C THR A 204 32.93 -19.76 -4.96
N SER A 205 33.32 -18.79 -5.77
CA SER A 205 32.54 -17.56 -5.99
C SER A 205 31.91 -17.59 -7.38
N LYS A 206 30.63 -17.23 -7.46
CA LYS A 206 29.89 -17.06 -8.72
C LYS A 206 29.14 -15.74 -8.71
N THR A 207 29.16 -15.04 -9.85
CA THR A 207 28.41 -13.80 -10.07
C THR A 207 27.18 -14.10 -10.91
N TYR A 208 26.03 -13.60 -10.48
CA TYR A 208 24.75 -13.74 -11.15
C TYR A 208 24.25 -12.38 -11.61
N GLU A 209 23.59 -12.33 -12.75
CA GLU A 209 22.85 -11.14 -13.18
C GLU A 209 21.56 -11.00 -12.36
N LEU A 210 21.25 -9.78 -11.93
CA LEU A 210 19.97 -9.45 -11.33
C LEU A 210 18.91 -9.39 -12.43
N TRP A 211 17.87 -10.21 -12.31
CA TRP A 211 16.75 -10.21 -13.26
C TRP A 211 15.97 -8.88 -13.25
N ARG A 212 16.05 -8.14 -12.13
CA ARG A 212 15.45 -6.81 -11.94
C ARG A 212 16.35 -5.95 -11.05
N SER A 213 16.37 -4.65 -11.29
CA SER A 213 17.07 -3.68 -10.43
C SER A 213 16.49 -3.60 -9.00
N ASP A 214 15.20 -3.90 -8.83
CA ASP A 214 14.56 -3.92 -7.51
C ASP A 214 14.43 -5.34 -6.94
N PRO A 215 14.64 -5.53 -5.63
CA PRO A 215 14.35 -6.79 -4.95
C PRO A 215 12.90 -7.23 -5.17
N SER A 216 12.68 -8.54 -5.36
CA SER A 216 11.33 -9.11 -5.47
C SER A 216 10.57 -9.10 -4.14
N PHE A 217 11.29 -8.99 -3.02
CA PHE A 217 10.74 -8.74 -1.69
C PHE A 217 11.75 -7.98 -0.83
N LYS A 218 11.30 -7.00 -0.03
CA LYS A 218 12.15 -6.28 0.96
C LYS A 218 11.35 -5.93 2.22
N GLN A 219 11.90 -6.25 3.40
CA GLN A 219 11.29 -5.89 4.69
C GLN A 219 11.61 -4.44 5.10
N TYR A 220 10.57 -3.62 5.28
CA TYR A 220 10.69 -2.18 5.59
C TYR A 220 10.99 -1.83 7.06
N CYS A 221 10.95 -2.82 7.96
CA CYS A 221 11.19 -2.60 9.38
C CYS A 221 12.70 -2.55 9.68
N ILE A 222 13.14 -1.54 10.44
CA ILE A 222 14.54 -1.44 10.90
C ILE A 222 14.88 -2.65 11.79
N ILE A 223 14.11 -2.86 12.85
CA ILE A 223 14.26 -4.03 13.74
C ILE A 223 13.47 -5.19 13.15
N SER A 224 14.16 -6.11 12.49
CA SER A 224 13.60 -7.35 11.94
C SER A 224 14.73 -8.25 11.43
N ARG A 225 14.38 -9.43 10.91
CA ARG A 225 15.31 -10.27 10.14
C ARG A 225 15.78 -9.60 8.83
N GLY A 226 15.19 -8.45 8.45
CA GLY A 226 15.65 -7.67 7.30
C GLY A 226 15.56 -8.40 5.96
N THR A 227 14.64 -9.36 5.85
CA THR A 227 14.58 -10.27 4.70
C THR A 227 14.50 -9.51 3.38
N THR A 228 15.44 -9.80 2.48
CA THR A 228 15.52 -9.21 1.14
C THR A 228 15.72 -10.34 0.14
N CYS A 229 14.88 -10.38 -0.90
CA CYS A 229 14.91 -11.41 -1.92
C CYS A 229 15.25 -10.81 -3.28
N TRP A 230 16.25 -11.39 -3.94
CA TRP A 230 16.79 -10.97 -5.22
C TRP A 230 16.49 -12.03 -6.27
N ASP A 231 15.88 -11.64 -7.38
CA ASP A 231 15.68 -12.54 -8.51
C ASP A 231 16.95 -12.57 -9.36
N LEU A 232 17.51 -13.76 -9.54
CA LEU A 232 18.78 -13.95 -10.24
C LEU A 232 18.58 -14.72 -11.53
N LEU A 233 19.39 -14.41 -12.54
CA LEU A 233 19.52 -15.22 -13.75
C LEU A 233 20.87 -15.94 -13.74
N ASP A 234 20.83 -17.26 -13.84
CA ASP A 234 22.02 -18.09 -14.07
C ASP A 234 22.28 -18.22 -15.57
N GLU A 235 23.23 -17.43 -16.08
CA GLU A 235 23.55 -17.41 -17.52
C GLU A 235 24.07 -18.75 -18.07
N ASP A 236 24.69 -19.58 -17.22
CA ASP A 236 25.28 -20.86 -17.65
C ASP A 236 24.21 -21.84 -18.15
N ASN A 237 22.98 -21.72 -17.64
CA ASN A 237 21.89 -22.67 -17.90
C ASN A 237 20.52 -22.01 -18.15
N GLY A 238 20.45 -20.68 -18.11
CA GLY A 238 19.23 -19.88 -18.32
C GLY A 238 18.19 -20.01 -17.21
N ARG A 239 18.54 -20.52 -16.02
CA ARG A 239 17.58 -20.72 -14.92
C ARG A 239 17.41 -19.45 -14.10
N LEU A 240 16.18 -19.21 -13.67
CA LEU A 240 15.90 -18.20 -12.65
C LEU A 240 16.11 -18.79 -11.26
N LEU A 241 16.79 -18.04 -10.41
CA LEU A 241 17.07 -18.36 -9.01
C LEU A 241 16.57 -17.23 -8.10
N LEU A 242 16.57 -17.48 -6.79
CA LEU A 242 16.21 -16.53 -5.76
C LEU A 242 17.32 -16.47 -4.70
N ALA A 243 17.99 -15.35 -4.53
CA ALA A 243 18.85 -15.13 -3.37
C ALA A 243 18.04 -14.47 -2.24
N LYS A 244 18.01 -15.11 -1.06
CA LYS A 244 17.34 -14.63 0.14
C LYS A 244 18.41 -14.24 1.18
N ASP A 245 18.41 -12.97 1.55
CA ASP A 245 19.23 -12.43 2.63
C ASP A 245 18.40 -12.32 3.89
N CYS A 246 18.91 -12.81 5.03
CA CYS A 246 18.23 -12.70 6.32
C CYS A 246 19.23 -12.57 7.48
N TYR A 247 18.86 -11.78 8.49
CA TYR A 247 19.61 -11.60 9.73
C TYR A 247 19.02 -12.48 10.84
N ARG A 248 19.89 -13.08 11.64
CA ARG A 248 19.55 -13.83 12.85
C ARG A 248 20.45 -13.39 14.01
N TYR A 249 20.01 -13.58 15.25
CA TYR A 249 20.91 -13.36 16.38
C TYR A 249 22.05 -14.39 16.38
N ALA A 250 23.27 -13.93 16.62
CA ALA A 250 24.46 -14.78 16.65
C ALA A 250 24.42 -15.79 17.81
N GLU A 251 23.79 -15.37 18.92
CA GLU A 251 23.63 -16.14 20.15
C GLU A 251 22.47 -17.14 20.09
N ASP A 252 21.61 -17.00 19.08
CA ASP A 252 20.51 -17.93 18.89
C ASP A 252 21.07 -19.30 18.51
N SER A 253 20.80 -20.30 19.35
CA SER A 253 21.18 -21.69 19.13
C SER A 253 20.39 -22.36 18.00
N ASP A 254 19.43 -21.62 17.44
CA ASP A 254 18.59 -22.06 16.34
C ASP A 254 19.39 -22.24 15.05
N VAL A 255 19.01 -23.29 14.33
CA VAL A 255 19.67 -23.77 13.14
C VAL A 255 19.37 -22.77 12.02
N ALA A 256 20.41 -22.14 11.46
CA ALA A 256 20.25 -21.23 10.33
C ALA A 256 19.50 -21.91 9.18
N GLU A 257 18.70 -21.14 8.43
CA GLU A 257 17.81 -21.70 7.38
C GLU A 257 18.54 -22.64 6.42
N PHE A 258 19.74 -22.28 5.99
CA PHE A 258 20.55 -23.08 5.06
C PHE A 258 20.85 -24.49 5.59
N GLU A 259 20.97 -24.69 6.91
CA GLU A 259 21.17 -26.01 7.50
C GLU A 259 19.91 -26.88 7.41
N ASN A 260 18.72 -26.30 7.57
CA ASN A 260 17.46 -27.01 7.32
C ASN A 260 17.27 -27.30 5.82
N LEU A 261 17.70 -26.39 4.96
CA LEU A 261 17.67 -26.58 3.51
C LEU A 261 18.67 -27.65 3.03
N LYS A 262 19.82 -27.84 3.70
CA LYS A 262 20.70 -29.00 3.46
C LYS A 262 19.97 -30.32 3.70
N ILE A 263 19.08 -30.38 4.68
CA ILE A 263 18.25 -31.56 4.96
C ILE A 263 17.19 -31.74 3.87
N ALA A 264 16.60 -30.64 3.37
CA ALA A 264 15.58 -30.64 2.32
C ALA A 264 16.12 -30.96 0.90
N ARG A 265 17.43 -30.80 0.68
CA ARG A 265 18.08 -30.99 -0.62
C ARG A 265 17.75 -32.36 -1.22
N GLY A 266 17.20 -32.34 -2.44
CA GLY A 266 16.81 -33.52 -3.21
C GLY A 266 15.47 -34.15 -2.81
N LEU A 267 14.73 -33.58 -1.85
CA LEU A 267 13.40 -34.06 -1.46
C LEU A 267 12.32 -33.32 -2.25
N ASP A 268 11.41 -34.07 -2.86
CA ASP A 268 10.26 -33.51 -3.59
C ASP A 268 9.30 -32.77 -2.64
N GLY A 269 8.66 -31.72 -3.16
CA GLY A 269 7.69 -30.88 -2.46
C GLY A 269 8.31 -29.80 -1.56
N LEU A 270 9.63 -29.64 -1.59
CA LEU A 270 10.40 -28.72 -0.73
C LEU A 270 11.30 -27.80 -1.56
N ALA A 271 11.54 -26.59 -1.07
CA ALA A 271 12.46 -25.64 -1.70
C ALA A 271 13.87 -26.23 -1.84
N GLN A 272 14.50 -26.01 -2.99
CA GLN A 272 15.83 -26.53 -3.30
C GLN A 272 16.89 -25.43 -3.20
N MET A 273 17.88 -25.65 -2.34
CA MET A 273 19.02 -24.75 -2.16
C MET A 273 20.16 -25.09 -3.10
N VAL A 274 20.64 -24.06 -3.80
CA VAL A 274 21.77 -24.11 -4.74
C VAL A 274 23.09 -23.84 -4.02
N SER A 275 23.17 -22.75 -3.26
CA SER A 275 24.38 -22.34 -2.53
C SER A 275 24.04 -21.46 -1.33
N TYR A 276 25.00 -21.22 -0.43
CA TYR A 276 24.81 -20.30 0.69
C TYR A 276 26.11 -19.61 1.14
N THR A 277 25.96 -18.42 1.73
CA THR A 277 26.98 -17.72 2.49
C THR A 277 26.46 -17.57 3.92
N ALA A 278 27.12 -18.20 4.89
CA ALA A 278 26.68 -18.24 6.28
C ALA A 278 26.83 -16.89 7.01
N ASN A 279 27.79 -16.07 6.56
CA ASN A 279 28.06 -14.75 7.09
C ASN A 279 28.46 -13.78 5.97
N CYS A 280 27.50 -13.01 5.48
CA CYS A 280 27.72 -11.90 4.53
C CYS A 280 27.71 -10.53 5.22
N GLY A 281 27.58 -10.49 6.56
CA GLY A 281 27.69 -9.27 7.35
C GLY A 281 27.22 -9.43 8.79
N GLU A 282 27.76 -8.62 9.69
CA GLU A 282 27.42 -8.62 11.12
C GLU A 282 27.13 -7.22 11.66
N THR A 283 26.19 -7.10 12.60
CA THR A 283 25.83 -5.79 13.18
C THR A 283 26.90 -5.22 14.12
N LEU A 284 27.66 -6.08 14.83
CA LEU A 284 28.61 -5.60 15.85
C LEU A 284 30.05 -5.46 15.38
N ASN A 285 30.56 -6.47 14.68
CA ASN A 285 31.99 -6.60 14.47
C ASN A 285 32.47 -5.88 13.20
N ASP A 286 31.65 -5.88 12.15
CA ASP A 286 32.08 -5.41 10.82
C ASP A 286 32.19 -3.88 10.70
N PHE A 287 31.52 -3.15 11.60
CA PHE A 287 31.26 -1.73 11.34
C PHE A 287 32.04 -0.78 12.26
N GLY A 288 32.92 -1.30 13.12
CA GLY A 288 33.83 -0.49 13.95
C GLY A 288 33.13 0.50 14.89
N PHE A 289 31.87 0.24 15.25
CA PHE A 289 31.03 1.10 16.08
C PHE A 289 30.91 0.51 17.48
N SER A 290 31.56 1.13 18.48
CA SER A 290 31.38 0.75 19.89
C SER A 290 30.40 1.74 20.55
N PRO A 291 29.13 1.37 20.77
CA PRO A 291 28.15 2.32 21.26
C PRO A 291 28.38 2.65 22.74
N SER A 292 27.82 3.79 23.19
CA SER A 292 27.82 4.21 24.60
C SER A 292 27.18 3.17 25.54
N ARG A 293 26.28 2.34 24.98
CA ARG A 293 25.74 1.13 25.60
C ARG A 293 26.13 -0.05 24.72
N LYS A 294 26.64 -1.13 25.30
CA LYS A 294 26.85 -2.34 24.51
C LYS A 294 25.51 -2.76 23.88
N PRO A 295 25.50 -3.08 22.58
CA PRO A 295 24.34 -3.70 21.96
C PRO A 295 24.03 -4.98 22.73
N GLN A 296 22.76 -5.24 22.99
CA GLN A 296 22.37 -6.41 23.79
C GLN A 296 22.70 -7.73 23.08
N HIS A 297 22.68 -7.75 21.73
CA HIS A 297 22.85 -8.97 20.93
C HIS A 297 23.53 -8.68 19.58
N ASN A 298 24.42 -9.57 19.10
CA ASN A 298 24.94 -9.53 17.72
C ASN A 298 23.94 -10.16 16.75
N MET A 299 23.84 -9.64 15.52
CA MET A 299 23.11 -10.30 14.45
C MET A 299 24.04 -10.58 13.26
N ILE A 300 23.90 -11.78 12.69
CA ILE A 300 24.65 -12.26 11.53
C ILE A 300 23.69 -12.38 10.36
N ALA A 301 24.07 -11.85 9.21
CA ALA A 301 23.39 -11.98 7.94
C ALA A 301 23.87 -13.23 7.20
N SER A 302 22.93 -14.07 6.75
CA SER A 302 23.18 -15.15 5.81
C SER A 302 22.49 -14.87 4.49
N ARG A 303 23.12 -15.33 3.39
CA ARG A 303 22.56 -15.32 2.05
C ARG A 303 22.36 -16.76 1.58
N VAL A 304 21.17 -17.09 1.11
CA VAL A 304 20.84 -18.43 0.60
C VAL A 304 20.30 -18.31 -0.82
N VAL A 305 20.84 -19.10 -1.75
CA VAL A 305 20.37 -19.16 -3.14
C VAL A 305 19.47 -20.38 -3.29
N LEU A 306 18.24 -20.15 -3.76
CA LEU A 306 17.21 -21.14 -3.97
C LEU A 306 16.83 -21.23 -5.45
N GLU A 307 16.38 -22.40 -5.90
CA GLU A 307 15.68 -22.51 -7.18
C GLU A 307 14.39 -21.67 -7.14
N LYS A 308 14.11 -20.93 -8.22
CA LYS A 308 12.91 -20.08 -8.28
C LYS A 308 11.66 -20.97 -8.38
N CYS A 309 10.75 -20.80 -7.43
CA CYS A 309 9.46 -21.48 -7.40
C CYS A 309 8.38 -20.66 -8.14
N GLY A 310 7.20 -21.25 -8.32
CA GLY A 310 6.06 -20.61 -8.98
C GLY A 310 5.35 -19.57 -8.11
N LYS A 311 4.11 -19.24 -8.50
CA LYS A 311 3.33 -18.16 -7.85
C LYS A 311 2.78 -18.57 -6.48
N ASN A 312 2.33 -17.57 -5.71
CA ASN A 312 1.61 -17.76 -4.45
C ASN A 312 0.42 -18.74 -4.62
N LEU A 313 0.15 -19.55 -3.60
CA LEU A 313 -0.91 -20.56 -3.58
C LEU A 313 -2.29 -20.03 -4.04
N PHE A 314 -2.65 -18.78 -3.72
CA PHE A 314 -3.91 -18.15 -4.14
C PHE A 314 -4.02 -17.86 -5.65
N GLY A 315 -2.93 -17.99 -6.41
CA GLY A 315 -2.90 -17.79 -7.86
C GLY A 315 -3.33 -18.99 -8.69
N PHE A 316 -4.05 -19.96 -8.10
CA PHE A 316 -4.51 -21.17 -8.80
C PHE A 316 -5.57 -20.84 -9.85
N THR A 317 -5.58 -21.59 -10.96
CA THR A 317 -6.54 -21.44 -12.07
C THR A 317 -7.59 -22.54 -12.12
N SER A 318 -7.45 -23.59 -11.30
CA SER A 318 -8.42 -24.67 -11.16
C SER A 318 -8.30 -25.33 -9.78
N GLU A 319 -9.36 -26.01 -9.31
CA GLU A 319 -9.29 -26.82 -8.08
C GLU A 319 -8.16 -27.82 -8.14
N LYS A 320 -8.06 -28.54 -9.26
CA LYS A 320 -7.05 -29.57 -9.47
C LYS A 320 -5.64 -29.03 -9.23
N GLN A 321 -5.33 -27.84 -9.75
CA GLN A 321 -4.03 -27.21 -9.54
C GLN A 321 -3.77 -26.89 -8.06
N LEU A 322 -4.76 -26.32 -7.36
CA LEU A 322 -4.65 -26.04 -5.94
C LEU A 322 -4.46 -27.31 -5.10
N LEU A 323 -5.28 -28.34 -5.37
CA LEU A 323 -5.22 -29.61 -4.65
C LEU A 323 -3.88 -30.30 -4.87
N TYR A 324 -3.34 -30.32 -6.09
CA TYR A 324 -2.00 -30.82 -6.35
C TYR A 324 -0.93 -30.06 -5.55
N ALA A 325 -1.03 -28.72 -5.49
CA ALA A 325 -0.05 -27.91 -4.78
C ALA A 325 -0.05 -28.19 -3.27
N ILE A 326 -1.22 -28.23 -2.63
CA ILE A 326 -1.34 -28.53 -1.19
C ILE A 326 -0.89 -29.98 -0.92
N ARG A 327 -1.32 -30.93 -1.75
CA ARG A 327 -0.96 -32.35 -1.64
C ARG A 327 0.55 -32.57 -1.72
N ASP A 328 1.22 -31.94 -2.67
CA ASP A 328 2.67 -32.07 -2.84
C ASP A 328 3.44 -31.37 -1.70
N ALA A 329 2.93 -30.26 -1.17
CA ALA A 329 3.50 -29.63 0.03
C ALA A 329 3.36 -30.51 1.29
N ILE A 330 2.23 -31.21 1.48
CA ILE A 330 2.05 -32.20 2.57
C ILE A 330 3.01 -33.38 2.38
N ALA A 331 3.18 -33.86 1.15
CA ALA A 331 4.15 -34.90 0.84
C ALA A 331 5.59 -34.45 1.08
N GLY A 332 5.92 -33.19 0.77
CA GLY A 332 7.20 -32.57 1.07
C GLY A 332 7.46 -32.50 2.57
N HIS A 333 6.48 -32.04 3.35
CA HIS A 333 6.55 -32.04 4.81
C HIS A 333 6.79 -33.45 5.39
N ARG A 334 6.13 -34.49 4.86
CA ARG A 334 6.41 -35.89 5.19
C ARG A 334 7.86 -36.28 4.91
N ASN A 335 8.40 -35.85 3.77
CA ASN A 335 9.77 -36.15 3.38
C ASN A 335 10.78 -35.47 4.33
N LEU A 336 10.51 -34.22 4.74
CA LEU A 336 11.29 -33.50 5.75
C LEU A 336 11.25 -34.21 7.11
N LEU A 337 10.06 -34.63 7.55
CA LEU A 337 9.87 -35.33 8.81
C LEU A 337 10.63 -36.66 8.86
N ARG A 338 10.73 -37.39 7.74
CA ARG A 338 11.54 -38.62 7.66
C ARG A 338 13.03 -38.38 7.91
N ARG A 339 13.50 -37.14 7.72
CA ARG A 339 14.85 -36.71 8.11
C ARG A 339 14.94 -36.15 9.54
N GLY A 340 13.85 -36.21 10.30
CA GLY A 340 13.78 -35.81 11.70
C GLY A 340 13.43 -34.34 11.94
N THR A 341 12.97 -33.62 10.93
CA THR A 341 12.73 -32.16 10.99
C THR A 341 11.25 -31.82 10.78
N VAL A 342 10.72 -30.88 11.57
CA VAL A 342 9.39 -30.26 11.40
C VAL A 342 9.53 -28.82 10.92
N HIS A 343 8.52 -28.30 10.22
CA HIS A 343 8.58 -26.96 9.61
C HIS A 343 8.23 -25.86 10.61
N ARG A 344 7.22 -26.09 11.46
CA ARG A 344 6.73 -25.17 12.51
C ARG A 344 6.16 -23.83 12.05
N ASP A 345 6.04 -23.60 10.75
CA ASP A 345 5.43 -22.40 10.19
C ASP A 345 4.71 -22.67 8.86
N ILE A 346 3.84 -23.69 8.89
CA ILE A 346 2.97 -23.99 7.75
C ILE A 346 1.91 -22.89 7.64
N HIS A 347 1.94 -22.18 6.52
CA HIS A 347 1.02 -21.10 6.21
C HIS A 347 0.87 -20.99 4.69
N TRP A 348 -0.25 -20.45 4.20
CA TRP A 348 -0.51 -20.34 2.75
C TRP A 348 0.49 -19.44 2.02
N SER A 349 1.18 -18.52 2.71
CA SER A 349 2.29 -17.74 2.11
C SER A 349 3.56 -18.56 1.91
N ASN A 350 3.71 -19.65 2.66
CA ASN A 350 4.89 -20.50 2.68
C ASN A 350 4.71 -21.75 1.82
N ILE A 351 3.57 -21.85 1.12
CA ILE A 351 3.32 -22.85 0.08
C ILE A 351 3.15 -22.09 -1.22
N VAL A 352 3.90 -22.49 -2.25
CA VAL A 352 3.83 -21.89 -3.58
C VAL A 352 3.57 -22.97 -4.62
N HIS A 353 3.00 -22.57 -5.75
CA HIS A 353 2.89 -23.46 -6.91
C HIS A 353 4.28 -23.82 -7.42
N GLY A 354 4.42 -25.02 -7.98
CA GLY A 354 5.57 -25.41 -8.76
C GLY A 354 5.74 -24.54 -10.00
N VAL A 355 6.94 -24.57 -10.59
CA VAL A 355 7.16 -23.98 -11.92
C VAL A 355 6.32 -24.70 -12.98
N SER A 356 6.05 -24.03 -14.10
CA SER A 356 5.36 -24.66 -15.24
C SER A 356 6.07 -25.93 -15.67
N ASN A 357 5.33 -27.04 -15.80
CA ASN A 357 5.86 -28.38 -16.09
C ASN A 357 6.74 -28.98 -14.98
N ALA A 358 6.53 -28.61 -13.72
CA ALA A 358 7.17 -29.28 -12.59
C ALA A 358 6.96 -30.80 -12.66
N LYS A 359 8.00 -31.56 -12.29
CA LYS A 359 7.92 -33.02 -12.20
C LYS A 359 6.88 -33.43 -11.15
N PRO A 360 6.22 -34.60 -11.30
CA PRO A 360 5.29 -35.11 -10.30
C PRO A 360 5.89 -35.09 -8.89
N GLY A 361 5.11 -34.60 -7.92
CA GLY A 361 5.58 -34.38 -6.55
C GLY A 361 6.11 -32.96 -6.27
N ASN A 362 6.16 -32.08 -7.27
CA ASN A 362 6.58 -30.68 -7.11
C ASN A 362 5.58 -29.68 -7.72
N HIS A 363 4.30 -30.04 -7.84
CA HIS A 363 3.26 -29.08 -8.24
C HIS A 363 3.00 -28.04 -7.15
N GLY A 364 3.35 -28.34 -5.91
CA GLY A 364 3.47 -27.40 -4.82
C GLY A 364 4.78 -27.58 -4.10
N VAL A 365 5.33 -26.48 -3.61
CA VAL A 365 6.62 -26.42 -2.95
C VAL A 365 6.46 -25.69 -1.63
N LEU A 366 6.87 -26.34 -0.54
CA LEU A 366 6.97 -25.74 0.77
C LEU A 366 8.29 -24.93 0.86
N ILE A 367 8.18 -23.66 1.24
CA ILE A 367 9.26 -22.69 1.33
C ILE A 367 9.37 -22.12 2.75
N ASP A 368 10.42 -21.35 3.01
CA ASP A 368 10.69 -20.64 4.27
C ASP A 368 11.01 -21.56 5.47
N PHE A 369 12.25 -22.05 5.53
CA PHE A 369 12.71 -23.02 6.52
C PHE A 369 13.31 -22.38 7.76
N ASP A 370 13.12 -21.07 7.92
CA ASP A 370 13.69 -20.30 9.04
C ASP A 370 13.19 -20.80 10.40
N MET A 371 11.93 -21.24 10.46
CA MET A 371 11.34 -21.78 11.69
C MET A 371 11.52 -23.30 11.79
N ALA A 372 12.04 -23.98 10.76
CA ALA A 372 12.17 -25.42 10.76
C ALA A 372 13.20 -25.91 11.79
N LYS A 373 12.94 -27.08 12.38
CA LYS A 373 13.80 -27.58 13.46
C LYS A 373 13.74 -29.10 13.62
N SER A 374 14.87 -29.68 14.01
CA SER A 374 14.94 -31.10 14.39
C SER A 374 14.04 -31.40 15.58
N LEU A 375 13.25 -32.48 15.52
CA LEU A 375 12.39 -32.96 16.61
C LEU A 375 13.15 -33.13 17.93
N THR A 376 14.43 -33.51 17.88
CA THR A 376 15.27 -33.67 19.07
C THR A 376 15.56 -32.35 19.78
N ARG A 377 15.55 -31.23 19.05
CA ARG A 377 15.78 -29.87 19.58
C ARG A 377 14.49 -29.16 19.94
N VAL A 378 13.36 -29.57 19.37
CA VAL A 378 12.03 -29.05 19.73
C VAL A 378 11.62 -29.53 21.14
N VAL A 379 12.14 -30.67 21.59
CA VAL A 379 11.86 -31.21 22.93
C VAL A 379 12.33 -30.23 24.00
N GLY A 380 11.38 -29.53 24.63
CA GLY A 380 11.63 -28.52 25.67
C GLY A 380 11.29 -27.09 25.27
N GLU A 381 10.99 -26.84 23.99
CA GLU A 381 10.50 -25.55 23.50
C GLU A 381 8.98 -25.51 23.51
N ASN A 382 8.45 -24.55 24.27
CA ASN A 382 7.02 -24.49 24.55
C ASN A 382 6.40 -23.12 24.23
N TRP A 383 7.13 -22.26 23.52
CA TRP A 383 6.62 -20.97 23.06
C TRP A 383 6.03 -21.12 21.65
N ALA A 384 4.98 -20.36 21.36
CA ALA A 384 4.28 -20.46 20.08
C ALA A 384 5.07 -19.79 18.95
N VAL A 385 5.28 -20.53 17.87
CA VAL A 385 6.06 -20.16 16.68
C VAL A 385 5.20 -20.24 15.42
N GLY A 386 5.38 -19.29 14.51
CA GLY A 386 4.74 -19.23 13.19
C GLY A 386 3.57 -18.25 13.09
N HIS A 387 2.74 -18.43 12.07
CA HIS A 387 1.55 -17.59 11.83
C HIS A 387 0.35 -17.99 12.70
N THR A 388 -0.10 -17.08 13.58
CA THR A 388 -1.18 -17.33 14.58
C THR A 388 -2.45 -17.94 14.01
N GLN A 389 -2.84 -17.55 12.78
CA GLN A 389 -4.03 -18.04 12.10
C GLN A 389 -3.97 -19.57 11.87
N CYS A 390 -2.79 -20.11 11.61
CA CYS A 390 -2.56 -21.52 11.35
C CYS A 390 -2.06 -22.30 12.57
N PHE A 391 -1.95 -21.70 13.75
CA PHE A 391 -1.57 -22.45 14.97
C PHE A 391 -2.53 -23.58 15.27
N SER A 392 -1.98 -24.74 15.64
CA SER A 392 -2.78 -25.81 16.21
C SER A 392 -3.36 -25.41 17.58
N ILE A 393 -4.38 -26.12 18.03
CA ILE A 393 -4.95 -25.94 19.36
C ILE A 393 -3.88 -26.16 20.44
N ALA A 394 -3.00 -27.13 20.26
CA ALA A 394 -1.95 -27.42 21.21
C ALA A 394 -0.96 -26.24 21.36
N ILE A 395 -0.60 -25.59 20.25
CA ILE A 395 0.28 -24.42 20.24
C ILE A 395 -0.41 -23.17 20.78
N LEU A 396 -1.69 -22.94 20.45
CA LEU A 396 -2.48 -21.84 21.01
C LEU A 396 -2.63 -21.96 22.54
N LYS A 397 -2.92 -23.16 23.03
CA LYS A 397 -2.97 -23.43 24.48
C LYS A 397 -1.62 -23.23 25.14
N ASN A 398 -0.52 -23.63 24.49
CA ASN A 398 0.81 -23.35 25.03
C ASN A 398 1.06 -21.84 25.15
N ALA A 399 0.66 -21.05 24.15
CA ALA A 399 0.82 -19.60 24.14
C ALA A 399 0.05 -18.90 25.28
N LEU A 400 -1.12 -19.42 25.63
CA LEU A 400 -2.04 -18.87 26.62
C LEU A 400 -1.95 -19.55 27.99
N ALA A 401 -1.04 -20.52 28.13
CA ALA A 401 -0.93 -21.33 29.33
C ALA A 401 -0.51 -20.49 30.54
N LYS A 402 -1.14 -20.77 31.69
CA LYS A 402 -0.75 -20.19 32.98
C LYS A 402 0.44 -20.93 33.58
N GLN A 403 1.14 -20.27 34.50
CA GLN A 403 2.28 -20.86 35.18
C GLN A 403 1.88 -22.17 35.89
N GLY A 404 2.58 -23.26 35.56
CA GLY A 404 2.30 -24.60 36.09
C GLY A 404 1.38 -25.46 35.22
N GLU A 405 0.76 -24.92 34.17
CA GLU A 405 0.04 -25.71 33.19
C GLU A 405 1.00 -26.51 32.30
N ARG A 406 0.59 -27.71 31.92
CA ARG A 406 1.41 -28.61 31.10
C ARG A 406 1.41 -28.16 29.65
N LEU A 407 2.60 -28.05 29.07
CA LEU A 407 2.84 -27.67 27.68
C LEU A 407 3.17 -28.91 26.83
N LEU A 408 2.78 -28.89 25.56
CA LEU A 408 3.11 -29.96 24.61
C LEU A 408 4.14 -29.48 23.59
N PRO A 409 5.21 -30.25 23.29
CA PRO A 409 6.18 -29.87 22.27
C PRO A 409 5.53 -29.84 20.89
N HIS A 410 6.03 -28.96 20.02
CA HIS A 410 5.61 -28.93 18.62
C HIS A 410 6.00 -30.24 17.93
N ASP A 411 5.11 -30.84 17.15
CA ASP A 411 5.39 -32.03 16.36
C ASP A 411 4.69 -32.00 14.99
N TYR A 412 4.75 -33.12 14.27
CA TYR A 412 4.18 -33.23 12.93
C TYR A 412 2.66 -33.04 12.87
N LEU A 413 1.93 -33.29 13.98
CA LEU A 413 0.48 -33.11 14.03
C LEU A 413 0.11 -31.63 14.07
N ASP A 414 0.96 -30.76 14.64
CA ASP A 414 0.72 -29.31 14.59
C ASP A 414 0.84 -28.80 13.16
N ASP A 415 1.92 -29.19 12.46
CA ASP A 415 2.10 -28.82 11.06
C ASP A 415 0.98 -29.40 10.18
N MET A 416 0.51 -30.62 10.47
CA MET A 416 -0.63 -31.23 9.78
C MET A 416 -1.94 -30.47 10.04
N GLU A 417 -2.23 -30.09 11.29
CA GLU A 417 -3.40 -29.27 11.64
C GLU A 417 -3.32 -27.89 10.96
N SER A 418 -2.12 -27.29 10.87
CA SER A 418 -1.89 -26.08 10.09
C SER A 418 -2.21 -26.26 8.60
N THR A 419 -1.86 -27.40 7.97
CA THR A 419 -2.24 -27.66 6.56
C THR A 419 -3.75 -27.77 6.36
N PHE A 420 -4.49 -28.28 7.35
CA PHE A 420 -5.96 -28.23 7.32
C PHE A 420 -6.47 -26.79 7.35
N TYR A 421 -5.93 -25.94 8.24
CA TYR A 421 -6.32 -24.52 8.29
C TYR A 421 -5.98 -23.76 7.02
N VAL A 422 -4.86 -24.07 6.36
CA VAL A 422 -4.55 -23.52 5.03
C VAL A 422 -5.63 -23.92 4.02
N THR A 423 -5.98 -25.20 3.96
CA THR A 423 -6.97 -25.74 3.02
C THR A 423 -8.35 -25.13 3.26
N SER A 424 -8.84 -25.17 4.49
CA SER A 424 -10.18 -24.67 4.84
C SER A 424 -10.30 -23.17 4.65
N THR A 425 -9.27 -22.40 5.01
CA THR A 425 -9.26 -20.93 4.84
C THR A 425 -9.38 -20.54 3.37
N ILE A 426 -8.63 -21.20 2.48
CA ILE A 426 -8.71 -20.94 1.05
C ILE A 426 -10.12 -21.27 0.54
N MET A 427 -10.70 -22.39 0.98
CA MET A 427 -12.05 -22.79 0.56
C MET A 427 -13.14 -21.84 1.07
N TYR A 428 -13.05 -21.37 2.32
CA TYR A 428 -14.04 -20.44 2.92
C TYR A 428 -13.98 -19.03 2.34
N GLN A 429 -12.84 -18.60 1.82
CA GLN A 429 -12.67 -17.25 1.30
C GLN A 429 -13.02 -17.12 -0.20
N PHE A 430 -13.26 -18.24 -0.90
CA PHE A 430 -13.52 -18.26 -2.34
C PHE A 430 -15.03 -18.37 -2.61
N ILE A 431 -15.68 -17.19 -2.56
CA ILE A 431 -17.02 -16.76 -3.05
C ILE A 431 -17.88 -16.14 -1.95
N GLU A 432 -18.23 -14.87 -2.19
CA GLU A 432 -19.01 -13.90 -1.39
C GLU A 432 -18.32 -13.15 -0.20
N PRO A 433 -18.63 -11.84 -0.04
CA PRO A 433 -17.94 -10.94 0.88
C PRO A 433 -18.46 -11.07 2.32
N GLY A 434 -17.95 -12.05 3.06
CA GLY A 434 -17.96 -11.99 4.52
C GLY A 434 -16.95 -10.93 5.03
N PRO A 435 -17.24 -10.20 6.12
CA PRO A 435 -16.20 -9.42 6.80
C PRO A 435 -15.06 -10.36 7.16
N ARG A 436 -13.80 -9.97 6.88
CA ARG A 436 -12.66 -10.62 7.54
C ARG A 436 -12.84 -10.41 9.03
N ASP A 437 -13.25 -11.46 9.72
CA ASP A 437 -13.15 -11.47 11.16
C ASP A 437 -11.66 -11.58 11.48
N ASN A 438 -11.00 -10.47 11.79
CA ASN A 438 -9.61 -10.49 12.25
C ASN A 438 -9.50 -10.99 13.71
N SER A 439 -10.57 -11.56 14.28
CA SER A 439 -10.53 -12.25 15.59
C SER A 439 -9.40 -13.28 15.66
N TRP A 440 -8.98 -13.88 14.55
CA TRP A 440 -7.88 -14.84 14.48
C TRP A 440 -6.49 -14.28 14.84
N GLU A 441 -6.29 -12.95 14.76
CA GLU A 441 -5.06 -12.31 15.25
C GLU A 441 -5.01 -12.28 16.78
N ASN A 442 -6.17 -12.34 17.44
CA ASN A 442 -6.26 -12.53 18.88
C ASN A 442 -6.18 -14.02 19.20
N MET A 443 -5.08 -14.44 19.86
CA MET A 443 -4.85 -15.83 20.23
C MET A 443 -5.99 -16.43 21.07
N GLU A 444 -6.62 -15.65 21.97
CA GLU A 444 -7.71 -16.14 22.82
C GLU A 444 -8.97 -16.43 22.00
N ALA A 445 -9.35 -15.52 21.09
CA ALA A 445 -10.51 -15.72 20.23
C ALA A 445 -10.29 -16.85 19.22
N ASN A 446 -9.07 -16.95 18.67
CA ASN A 446 -8.65 -18.03 17.78
C ASN A 446 -8.73 -19.39 18.48
N LEU A 447 -8.22 -19.49 19.72
CA LEU A 447 -8.33 -20.70 20.53
C LEU A 447 -9.79 -21.05 20.79
N ALA A 448 -10.59 -20.09 21.26
CA ALA A 448 -12.00 -20.33 21.59
C ALA A 448 -12.78 -20.88 20.39
N PHE A 449 -12.61 -20.29 19.20
CA PHE A 449 -13.22 -20.81 17.98
C PHE A 449 -12.78 -22.25 17.69
N LYS A 450 -11.47 -22.51 17.71
CA LYS A 450 -10.93 -23.83 17.35
C LYS A 450 -11.35 -24.89 18.36
N GLU A 451 -11.47 -24.57 19.65
CA GLU A 451 -12.04 -25.48 20.64
C GLU A 451 -13.52 -25.76 20.37
N GLU A 452 -14.32 -24.72 20.12
CA GLU A 452 -15.73 -24.86 19.79
C GLU A 452 -15.98 -25.60 18.46
N TRP A 453 -14.98 -25.69 17.59
CA TRP A 453 -15.11 -26.32 16.28
C TRP A 453 -14.48 -27.71 16.25
N ILE A 454 -13.18 -27.81 16.51
CA ILE A 454 -12.41 -29.04 16.41
C ILE A 454 -12.64 -29.95 17.63
N LEU A 455 -12.63 -29.39 18.83
CA LEU A 455 -12.77 -30.16 20.08
C LEU A 455 -14.23 -30.32 20.56
N ALA A 456 -15.21 -29.80 19.79
CA ALA A 456 -16.62 -30.00 20.08
C ALA A 456 -16.98 -31.48 20.29
N GLU A 457 -17.88 -31.75 21.23
CA GLU A 457 -18.40 -33.10 21.53
C GLU A 457 -19.00 -33.72 20.26
N TYR A 458 -19.89 -32.99 19.60
CA TYR A 458 -20.51 -33.39 18.33
C TYR A 458 -19.77 -32.74 17.15
N PRO A 459 -19.50 -33.50 16.05
CA PRO A 459 -18.93 -32.93 14.84
C PRO A 459 -19.82 -31.82 14.28
N LYS A 460 -19.25 -30.62 14.06
CA LYS A 460 -19.89 -29.58 13.23
C LYS A 460 -19.66 -29.87 11.75
N ASP A 461 -20.53 -29.36 10.89
CA ASP A 461 -20.36 -29.44 9.44
C ASP A 461 -19.29 -28.42 8.99
N PRO A 462 -18.15 -28.84 8.38
CA PRO A 462 -17.15 -27.91 7.88
C PRO A 462 -17.56 -27.24 6.55
N VAL A 463 -18.54 -27.77 5.82
CA VAL A 463 -19.03 -27.23 4.55
C VAL A 463 -19.97 -26.04 4.77
N GLN A 464 -20.62 -25.93 5.94
CA GLN A 464 -21.49 -24.78 6.27
C GLN A 464 -20.78 -23.40 6.19
N HIS A 465 -19.45 -23.39 6.27
CA HIS A 465 -18.63 -22.19 6.18
C HIS A 465 -18.18 -21.88 4.75
N VAL A 466 -18.38 -22.81 3.82
CA VAL A 466 -18.24 -22.58 2.39
C VAL A 466 -19.53 -21.91 1.91
N ALA A 467 -19.40 -20.84 1.12
CA ALA A 467 -20.57 -20.13 0.63
C ALA A 467 -21.45 -21.03 -0.25
N GLU A 468 -22.78 -20.90 -0.12
CA GLU A 468 -23.76 -21.68 -0.90
C GLU A 468 -23.57 -21.53 -2.42
N ASN A 469 -23.05 -20.39 -2.87
CA ASN A 469 -22.75 -20.10 -4.27
C ASN A 469 -21.30 -20.44 -4.68
N SER A 470 -20.55 -21.20 -3.86
CA SER A 470 -19.12 -21.46 -4.12
C SER A 470 -18.86 -22.27 -5.39
N CYS A 471 -17.63 -22.17 -5.89
CA CYS A 471 -17.18 -22.85 -7.10
C CYS A 471 -16.65 -24.26 -6.81
N TRP A 472 -16.62 -24.68 -5.53
CA TRP A 472 -16.01 -25.93 -5.12
C TRP A 472 -16.88 -27.13 -5.52
N SER A 473 -16.27 -28.10 -6.19
CA SER A 473 -16.89 -29.37 -6.56
C SER A 473 -17.19 -30.23 -5.35
N ASP A 474 -18.13 -31.17 -5.52
CA ASP A 474 -18.43 -32.21 -4.51
C ASP A 474 -17.18 -32.99 -4.09
N ALA A 475 -16.20 -33.16 -5.00
CA ALA A 475 -14.93 -33.81 -4.71
C ALA A 475 -14.10 -33.00 -3.69
N SER A 476 -14.02 -31.68 -3.87
CA SER A 476 -13.33 -30.76 -2.97
C SER A 476 -14.06 -30.62 -1.63
N LEU A 477 -15.40 -30.58 -1.63
CA LEU A 477 -16.20 -30.55 -0.39
C LEU A 477 -16.04 -31.85 0.42
N THR A 478 -16.08 -33.01 -0.26
CA THR A 478 -15.83 -34.32 0.38
C THR A 478 -14.42 -34.41 0.97
N LEU A 479 -13.41 -33.83 0.30
CA LEU A 479 -12.05 -33.72 0.83
C LEU A 479 -12.04 -32.90 2.13
N LEU A 480 -12.70 -31.74 2.15
CA LEU A 480 -12.77 -30.87 3.32
C LEU A 480 -13.40 -31.59 4.52
N GLU A 481 -14.51 -32.31 4.31
CA GLU A 481 -15.18 -33.11 5.34
C GLU A 481 -14.28 -34.19 5.93
N LYS A 482 -13.64 -34.99 5.07
CA LYS A 482 -12.73 -36.07 5.50
C LYS A 482 -11.51 -35.51 6.23
N PHE A 483 -10.94 -34.42 5.73
CA PHE A 483 -9.77 -33.80 6.34
C PHE A 483 -10.10 -33.16 7.69
N TYR A 484 -11.27 -32.52 7.80
CA TYR A 484 -11.78 -32.02 9.08
C TYR A 484 -11.99 -33.15 10.10
N ALA A 485 -12.65 -34.25 9.71
CA ALA A 485 -12.88 -35.39 10.60
C ALA A 485 -11.55 -35.98 11.11
N PHE A 486 -10.56 -36.13 10.22
CA PHE A 486 -9.22 -36.56 10.59
C PHE A 486 -8.55 -35.58 11.57
N THR A 487 -8.58 -34.28 11.26
CA THR A 487 -7.96 -33.23 12.09
C THR A 487 -8.55 -33.20 13.50
N ARG A 488 -9.87 -33.40 13.64
CA ARG A 488 -10.55 -33.50 14.94
C ARG A 488 -10.03 -34.65 15.79
N GLU A 489 -9.94 -35.84 15.22
CA GLU A 489 -9.46 -37.01 15.94
C GLU A 489 -7.99 -36.83 16.38
N MET A 490 -7.16 -36.27 15.50
CA MET A 490 -5.75 -36.01 15.82
C MET A 490 -5.56 -34.95 16.89
N ALA A 491 -6.28 -33.83 16.82
CA ALA A 491 -6.24 -32.77 17.82
C ALA A 491 -6.69 -33.30 19.19
N LYS A 492 -7.74 -34.14 19.24
CA LYS A 492 -8.21 -34.81 20.47
C LYS A 492 -7.17 -35.78 21.03
N GLU A 493 -6.60 -36.66 20.19
CA GLU A 493 -5.59 -37.64 20.64
C GLU A 493 -4.35 -36.93 21.19
N LYS A 494 -3.92 -35.84 20.55
CA LYS A 494 -2.80 -35.03 21.02
C LYS A 494 -3.12 -34.29 22.33
N GLU A 495 -4.27 -33.62 22.42
CA GLU A 495 -4.65 -32.88 23.63
C GLU A 495 -4.90 -33.80 24.82
N ALA A 496 -5.30 -35.07 24.62
CA ALA A 496 -5.39 -36.05 25.68
C ALA A 496 -4.05 -36.27 26.42
N ILE A 497 -2.91 -36.09 25.73
CA ILE A 497 -1.57 -36.18 26.32
C ILE A 497 -1.35 -35.07 27.36
N ARG A 498 -1.93 -33.88 27.16
CA ARG A 498 -1.81 -32.77 28.10
C ARG A 498 -2.35 -33.13 29.47
N TYR A 499 -3.41 -33.95 29.52
CA TYR A 499 -4.14 -34.27 30.75
C TYR A 499 -3.86 -35.69 31.30
N CYS A 500 -3.03 -36.50 30.62
CA CYS A 500 -2.69 -37.86 31.06
C CYS A 500 -1.72 -37.92 32.26
N ARG A 501 -1.52 -39.11 32.84
CA ARG A 501 -0.51 -39.31 33.89
C ARG A 501 0.91 -39.39 33.30
N GLU A 502 1.91 -39.01 34.10
CA GLU A 502 3.30 -38.91 33.65
C GLU A 502 3.88 -40.24 33.13
N ASP A 503 3.47 -41.36 33.75
CA ASP A 503 3.86 -42.74 33.41
C ASP A 503 3.16 -43.28 32.14
N GLU A 504 1.99 -42.73 31.79
CA GLU A 504 1.25 -43.07 30.56
C GLU A 504 1.70 -42.22 29.36
N ARG A 505 2.18 -41.00 29.61
CA ARG A 505 2.53 -40.02 28.58
C ARG A 505 3.50 -40.55 27.53
N ARG A 506 4.54 -41.25 27.97
CA ARG A 506 5.54 -41.81 27.05
C ARG A 506 4.91 -42.82 26.09
N LYS A 507 4.01 -43.67 26.60
CA LYS A 507 3.29 -44.66 25.79
C LYS A 507 2.38 -43.97 24.76
N MET A 508 1.72 -42.87 25.13
CA MET A 508 0.88 -42.10 24.20
C MET A 508 1.70 -41.45 23.08
N TYR A 509 2.85 -40.83 23.40
CA TYR A 509 3.76 -40.32 22.37
C TYR A 509 4.31 -41.43 21.46
N ASP A 510 4.70 -42.57 22.02
CA ASP A 510 5.18 -43.71 21.25
C ASP A 510 4.08 -44.26 20.33
N ASN A 511 2.82 -44.27 20.80
CA ASN A 511 1.65 -44.62 19.97
C ASN A 511 1.45 -43.63 18.82
N LEU A 512 1.46 -42.32 19.07
CA LEU A 512 1.34 -41.30 18.03
C LEU A 512 2.47 -41.38 17.00
N ARG A 513 3.71 -41.64 17.45
CA ARG A 513 4.87 -41.83 16.57
C ARG A 513 4.73 -43.06 15.68
N SER A 514 4.17 -44.15 16.21
CA SER A 514 3.95 -45.37 15.43
C SER A 514 2.96 -45.18 14.27
N LYS A 515 2.03 -44.22 14.40
CA LYS A 515 0.99 -43.92 13.40
C LYS A 515 1.40 -42.87 12.36
N VAL A 516 2.56 -42.23 12.47
CA VAL A 516 3.01 -41.14 11.57
C VAL A 516 2.78 -41.49 10.09
N LYS A 517 3.26 -42.66 9.66
CA LYS A 517 3.11 -43.10 8.27
C LYS A 517 1.64 -43.20 7.86
N GLN A 518 0.81 -43.84 8.69
CA GLN A 518 -0.61 -44.00 8.46
C GLN A 518 -1.34 -42.66 8.36
N HIS A 519 -0.99 -41.69 9.22
CA HIS A 519 -1.57 -40.35 9.22
C HIS A 519 -1.35 -39.63 7.87
N TYR A 520 -0.11 -39.59 7.38
CA TYR A 520 0.16 -38.98 6.07
C TYR A 520 -0.48 -39.75 4.93
N ASP A 521 -0.39 -41.08 4.92
CA ASP A 521 -0.97 -41.89 3.83
C ASP A 521 -2.49 -41.71 3.76
N THR A 522 -3.15 -41.47 4.91
CA THR A 522 -4.58 -41.16 5.00
C THR A 522 -4.91 -39.79 4.41
N VAL A 523 -4.22 -38.73 4.85
CA VAL A 523 -4.47 -37.36 4.37
C VAL A 523 -4.15 -37.23 2.88
N LEU A 524 -2.98 -37.71 2.44
CA LEU A 524 -2.61 -37.72 1.02
C LEU A 524 -3.62 -38.52 0.19
N GLY A 525 -4.12 -39.64 0.71
CA GLY A 525 -5.18 -40.41 0.06
C GLY A 525 -6.47 -39.64 -0.13
N PHE A 526 -6.84 -38.72 0.78
CA PHE A 526 -8.01 -37.85 0.56
C PHE A 526 -7.82 -36.93 -0.64
N PHE A 527 -6.65 -36.30 -0.76
CA PHE A 527 -6.32 -35.44 -1.89
C PHE A 527 -6.24 -36.24 -3.19
N ASP A 528 -5.57 -37.41 -3.18
CA ASP A 528 -5.42 -38.26 -4.37
C ASP A 528 -6.79 -38.72 -4.91
N VAL A 529 -7.75 -39.04 -4.02
CA VAL A 529 -9.14 -39.37 -4.41
C VAL A 529 -9.84 -38.16 -5.03
N ALA A 530 -9.79 -36.99 -4.38
CA ALA A 530 -10.45 -35.79 -4.88
C ALA A 530 -9.90 -35.35 -6.26
N ILE A 531 -8.58 -35.38 -6.42
CA ILE A 531 -7.90 -35.11 -7.69
C ILE A 531 -8.34 -36.11 -8.78
N SER A 532 -8.34 -37.41 -8.47
CA SER A 532 -8.75 -38.45 -9.43
C SER A 532 -10.21 -38.27 -9.87
N THR A 533 -11.11 -37.86 -8.94
CA THR A 533 -12.50 -37.56 -9.26
C THR A 533 -12.63 -36.36 -10.20
N LEU A 534 -11.85 -35.29 -9.97
CA LEU A 534 -11.80 -34.12 -10.85
C LEU A 534 -11.29 -34.47 -12.25
N GLU A 535 -10.23 -35.28 -12.35
CA GLU A 535 -9.69 -35.73 -13.63
C GLU A 535 -10.67 -36.60 -14.42
N ALA A 536 -11.39 -37.50 -13.74
CA ALA A 536 -12.41 -38.34 -14.38
C ALA A 536 -13.59 -37.50 -14.93
N ALA A 537 -13.97 -36.42 -14.22
CA ALA A 537 -15.01 -35.51 -14.66
C ALA A 537 -14.63 -34.72 -15.93
N GLU A 538 -13.34 -34.36 -16.09
CA GLU A 538 -12.83 -33.68 -17.29
C GLU A 538 -12.83 -34.59 -18.54
N VAL A 539 -12.56 -35.90 -18.38
CA VAL A 539 -12.51 -36.86 -19.50
C VAL A 539 -13.92 -37.30 -19.96
N GLY A 540 -14.91 -37.25 -19.08
CA GLY A 540 -16.28 -37.75 -19.32
C GLY A 540 -17.18 -36.88 -20.19
N GLY A 541 -16.71 -35.73 -20.70
CA GLY A 541 -17.47 -34.89 -21.64
C GLY A 541 -18.68 -34.15 -21.07
N SER A 542 -18.92 -34.22 -19.75
CA SER A 542 -19.80 -33.23 -19.09
C SER A 542 -19.15 -31.86 -19.23
N GLN A 543 -19.87 -30.90 -19.80
CA GLN A 543 -19.52 -29.49 -19.68
C GLN A 543 -19.31 -29.19 -18.20
N VAL A 544 -18.06 -29.14 -17.76
CA VAL A 544 -17.70 -28.41 -16.55
C VAL A 544 -18.14 -26.99 -16.86
N GLY A 545 -19.22 -26.56 -16.20
CA GLY A 545 -19.70 -25.18 -16.31
C GLY A 545 -18.50 -24.26 -16.23
N SER A 546 -18.40 -23.35 -17.18
CA SER A 546 -17.32 -22.35 -17.25
C SER A 546 -16.98 -21.92 -15.84
N TRP A 547 -15.75 -22.20 -15.39
CA TRP A 547 -15.14 -21.57 -14.22
C TRP A 547 -15.04 -20.07 -14.53
N ALA A 548 -16.18 -19.40 -14.58
CA ALA A 548 -16.29 -17.95 -14.59
C ALA A 548 -15.82 -17.54 -13.22
N SER A 549 -14.55 -17.12 -13.16
CA SER A 549 -13.92 -16.34 -12.09
C SER A 549 -14.87 -16.04 -10.94
N GLY A 550 -14.97 -16.96 -9.97
CA GLY A 550 -15.62 -16.67 -8.70
C GLY A 550 -14.96 -15.41 -8.16
N SER A 551 -15.77 -14.37 -7.93
CA SER A 551 -15.26 -13.02 -7.66
C SER A 551 -14.22 -13.05 -6.54
N LYS A 552 -12.99 -12.75 -6.95
CA LYS A 552 -11.77 -12.72 -6.18
C LYS A 552 -11.79 -11.40 -5.42
N ARG A 553 -12.05 -11.41 -4.11
CA ARG A 553 -11.72 -10.22 -3.33
C ARG A 553 -10.20 -10.10 -3.28
N ALA A 554 -9.72 -9.02 -3.89
CA ALA A 554 -8.38 -8.47 -3.76
C ALA A 554 -7.80 -8.70 -2.35
N PHE A 555 -7.01 -9.76 -2.21
CA PHE A 555 -5.79 -9.65 -1.44
C PHE A 555 -4.87 -8.75 -2.25
N GLU A 556 -4.21 -7.82 -1.56
CA GLU A 556 -3.20 -6.93 -2.13
C GLU A 556 -2.33 -7.71 -3.12
N ASN A 557 -2.34 -7.26 -4.37
CA ASN A 557 -1.65 -7.80 -5.55
C ASN A 557 -2.27 -9.09 -6.15
N ASP A 558 -3.40 -8.97 -6.86
CA ASP A 558 -3.53 -9.41 -8.28
C ASP A 558 -4.99 -9.42 -8.79
N SER A 559 -5.31 -8.45 -9.65
CA SER A 559 -6.25 -8.48 -10.80
C SER A 559 -7.69 -9.03 -10.63
N GLU A 560 -8.64 -8.14 -10.31
CA GLU A 560 -9.95 -8.05 -10.99
C GLU A 560 -9.98 -6.74 -11.80
N GLU A 561 -10.62 -6.77 -12.97
CA GLU A 561 -10.42 -5.86 -14.10
C GLU A 561 -11.12 -4.50 -13.91
N LEU A 562 -10.54 -3.66 -13.06
CA LEU A 562 -10.88 -2.25 -12.91
C LEU A 562 -9.79 -1.39 -13.55
N TYR A 563 -10.13 -0.61 -14.59
CA TYR A 563 -9.26 0.49 -15.01
C TYR A 563 -9.63 1.72 -14.17
N TYR A 564 -8.75 2.09 -13.24
CA TYR A 564 -8.88 3.30 -12.42
C TYR A 564 -7.81 4.29 -12.84
N TYR A 565 -8.23 5.49 -13.23
CA TYR A 565 -7.38 6.64 -13.45
C TYR A 565 -6.94 7.20 -12.09
N LYS A 566 -5.65 7.12 -11.76
CA LYS A 566 -5.13 7.62 -10.47
C LYS A 566 -4.10 8.70 -10.69
N ARG A 567 -4.37 9.94 -10.29
CA ARG A 567 -3.60 11.18 -10.53
C ARG A 567 -2.10 11.09 -10.18
N MET A 568 -1.73 10.08 -9.40
CA MET A 568 -0.40 9.84 -8.84
C MET A 568 0.32 8.60 -9.41
N TYR A 569 -0.22 7.97 -10.46
CA TYR A 569 0.36 6.80 -11.16
C TYR A 569 0.55 7.12 -12.66
N PRO A 570 1.78 7.39 -13.13
CA PRO A 570 2.14 7.74 -14.52
C PRO A 570 1.69 6.73 -15.56
N THR A 571 1.57 5.45 -15.18
CA THR A 571 1.15 4.38 -16.09
C THR A 571 -0.37 4.24 -16.17
N ARG A 572 -1.13 5.01 -15.40
CA ARG A 572 -2.59 4.95 -15.26
C ARG A 572 -3.23 6.34 -15.07
N ASN A 573 -2.58 7.42 -15.47
CA ASN A 573 -3.12 8.79 -15.40
C ASN A 573 -3.11 9.49 -16.77
N THR A 574 -2.82 8.75 -17.85
CA THR A 574 -2.77 9.24 -19.23
C THR A 574 -3.71 8.44 -20.13
N THR A 575 -4.12 9.04 -21.24
CA THR A 575 -5.01 8.44 -22.24
C THR A 575 -4.46 7.18 -22.92
N PRO A 576 -3.15 7.03 -23.24
CA PRO A 576 -2.68 5.93 -24.10
C PRO A 576 -2.81 4.52 -23.52
N SER A 577 -2.90 4.37 -22.19
CA SER A 577 -3.03 3.06 -21.53
C SER A 577 -4.47 2.54 -21.43
N LEU A 578 -5.48 3.39 -21.67
CA LEU A 578 -6.89 3.05 -21.46
C LEU A 578 -7.36 1.94 -22.41
N VAL A 579 -7.26 2.18 -23.72
CA VAL A 579 -7.74 1.23 -24.74
C VAL A 579 -6.94 -0.07 -24.74
N PRO A 580 -5.59 -0.08 -24.67
CA PRO A 580 -4.83 -1.32 -24.61
C PRO A 580 -5.18 -2.18 -23.40
N THR A 581 -5.48 -1.54 -22.26
CA THR A 581 -5.88 -2.26 -21.05
C THR A 581 -7.24 -2.91 -21.23
N ILE A 582 -8.24 -2.17 -21.73
CA ILE A 582 -9.58 -2.73 -21.99
C ILE A 582 -9.51 -3.85 -23.04
N ALA A 583 -8.77 -3.65 -24.14
CA ALA A 583 -8.60 -4.65 -25.19
C ALA A 583 -7.89 -5.92 -24.68
N SER A 584 -6.82 -5.76 -23.88
CA SER A 584 -6.14 -6.91 -23.27
C SER A 584 -7.03 -7.67 -22.30
N GLN A 585 -7.89 -6.98 -21.54
CA GLN A 585 -8.82 -7.60 -20.60
C GLN A 585 -9.91 -8.38 -21.34
N LEU A 586 -10.53 -7.76 -22.34
CA LEU A 586 -11.51 -8.42 -23.21
C LEU A 586 -10.94 -9.65 -23.94
N GLY A 587 -9.70 -9.56 -24.43
CA GLY A 587 -9.01 -10.68 -25.07
C GLY A 587 -8.63 -11.80 -24.10
N ARG A 588 -8.35 -11.52 -22.82
CA ARG A 588 -8.10 -12.57 -21.81
C ARG A 588 -9.37 -13.34 -21.48
N ALA A 589 -10.51 -12.65 -21.41
CA ALA A 589 -11.78 -13.24 -21.05
C ALA A 589 -12.46 -14.00 -22.21
N ASN A 590 -12.15 -13.67 -23.47
CA ASN A 590 -12.75 -14.33 -24.64
C ASN A 590 -11.68 -14.69 -25.69
N PRO A 591 -11.41 -15.99 -25.92
CA PRO A 591 -10.40 -16.45 -26.89
C PRO A 591 -10.65 -15.96 -28.33
N GLY A 592 -11.91 -15.82 -28.75
CA GLY A 592 -12.25 -15.29 -30.08
C GLY A 592 -11.89 -13.81 -30.20
N LEU A 593 -12.10 -13.02 -29.14
CA LEU A 593 -11.65 -11.62 -29.11
C LEU A 593 -10.14 -11.54 -29.08
N LYS A 594 -9.46 -12.42 -28.32
CA LYS A 594 -8.00 -12.50 -28.29
C LYS A 594 -7.41 -12.64 -29.69
N GLU A 595 -7.98 -13.53 -30.49
CA GLU A 595 -7.54 -13.79 -31.88
C GLU A 595 -7.74 -12.55 -32.75
N HIS A 596 -8.94 -11.96 -32.75
CA HIS A 596 -9.24 -10.80 -33.59
C HIS A 596 -8.48 -9.54 -33.16
N ILE A 597 -8.25 -9.35 -31.85
CA ILE A 597 -7.43 -8.26 -31.31
C ILE A 597 -5.96 -8.48 -31.67
N GLY A 598 -5.46 -9.73 -31.56
CA GLY A 598 -4.11 -10.09 -31.98
C GLY A 598 -3.88 -9.79 -33.45
N LEU A 599 -4.81 -10.19 -34.33
CA LEU A 599 -4.77 -9.89 -35.76
C LEU A 599 -4.76 -8.39 -36.03
N ALA A 600 -5.60 -7.61 -35.35
CA ALA A 600 -5.61 -6.15 -35.51
C ALA A 600 -4.28 -5.49 -35.14
N VAL A 601 -3.55 -6.03 -34.15
CA VAL A 601 -2.21 -5.55 -33.76
C VAL A 601 -1.13 -6.03 -34.75
N GLU A 602 -1.25 -7.24 -35.28
CA GLU A 602 -0.32 -7.77 -36.30
C GLU A 602 -0.44 -7.03 -37.64
N GLU A 603 -1.66 -6.69 -38.06
CA GLU A 603 -1.95 -5.94 -39.29
C GLU A 603 -1.52 -4.47 -39.20
N ASP A 604 -1.59 -3.87 -38.01
CA ASP A 604 -1.18 -2.49 -37.76
C ASP A 604 -0.25 -2.36 -36.53
N PRO A 605 1.07 -2.53 -36.72
CA PRO A 605 2.05 -2.41 -35.65
C PRO A 605 2.08 -1.02 -34.97
N HIS A 606 1.49 0.00 -35.60
CA HIS A 606 1.45 1.37 -35.10
C HIS A 606 0.11 1.71 -34.43
N ILE A 607 -0.77 0.73 -34.20
CA ILE A 607 -2.12 0.97 -33.67
C ILE A 607 -2.12 1.76 -32.35
N PHE A 608 -1.17 1.49 -31.46
CA PHE A 608 -1.03 2.19 -30.16
C PHE A 608 -0.56 3.64 -30.26
N SER A 609 -0.13 4.08 -31.45
CA SER A 609 0.23 5.46 -31.73
C SER A 609 -0.90 6.28 -32.38
N LYS A 610 -2.06 5.65 -32.65
CA LYS A 610 -3.23 6.30 -33.25
C LYS A 610 -4.14 6.91 -32.17
N THR A 611 -5.07 7.78 -32.58
CA THR A 611 -6.04 8.42 -31.67
C THR A 611 -6.84 7.39 -30.86
N LEU A 612 -7.34 7.79 -29.69
CA LEU A 612 -8.13 6.91 -28.81
C LEU A 612 -9.31 6.29 -29.54
N ARG A 613 -10.00 7.08 -30.36
CA ARG A 613 -11.09 6.62 -31.23
C ARG A 613 -10.64 5.50 -32.17
N CYS A 614 -9.50 5.66 -32.85
CA CYS A 614 -8.98 4.65 -33.76
C CYS A 614 -8.58 3.36 -33.03
N GLN A 615 -7.96 3.48 -31.86
CA GLN A 615 -7.62 2.32 -31.04
C GLN A 615 -8.88 1.59 -30.57
N MET A 616 -9.87 2.32 -30.03
CA MET A 616 -11.10 1.74 -29.46
C MET A 616 -11.96 1.10 -30.55
N ALA A 617 -11.97 1.68 -31.75
CA ALA A 617 -12.52 1.08 -32.95
C ALA A 617 -11.87 -0.26 -33.29
N ALA A 618 -10.56 -0.28 -33.53
CA ALA A 618 -9.85 -1.44 -34.07
C ALA A 618 -9.64 -2.57 -33.06
N LEU A 619 -9.48 -2.24 -31.77
CA LEU A 619 -9.13 -3.21 -30.73
C LEU A 619 -10.32 -3.66 -29.87
N ILE A 620 -11.47 -2.98 -29.94
CA ILE A 620 -12.65 -3.31 -29.13
C ILE A 620 -13.89 -3.47 -29.99
N ARG A 621 -14.33 -2.39 -30.66
CA ARG A 621 -15.58 -2.38 -31.42
C ARG A 621 -15.59 -3.38 -32.57
N ASP A 622 -14.58 -3.34 -33.43
CA ASP A 622 -14.54 -4.11 -34.66
C ASP A 622 -14.33 -5.62 -34.40
N PRO A 623 -13.46 -6.05 -33.46
CA PRO A 623 -13.38 -7.44 -33.02
C PRO A 623 -14.72 -8.01 -32.49
N VAL A 624 -15.43 -7.24 -31.67
CA VAL A 624 -16.75 -7.67 -31.13
C VAL A 624 -17.79 -7.78 -32.24
N ARG A 625 -17.80 -6.85 -33.20
CA ARG A 625 -18.69 -6.91 -34.36
C ARG A 625 -18.38 -8.11 -35.25
N CYS A 626 -17.12 -8.43 -35.49
CA CYS A 626 -16.71 -9.58 -36.30
C CYS A 626 -17.22 -10.89 -35.69
N LEU A 627 -17.00 -11.11 -34.40
CA LEU A 627 -17.49 -12.30 -33.70
C LEU A 627 -19.03 -12.39 -33.67
N ARG A 628 -19.70 -11.25 -33.50
CA ARG A 628 -21.17 -11.19 -33.55
C ARG A 628 -21.70 -11.56 -34.93
N ARG A 629 -21.15 -10.98 -36.01
CA ARG A 629 -21.53 -11.32 -37.40
C ARG A 629 -21.28 -12.79 -37.73
N ALA A 630 -20.25 -13.38 -37.13
CA ALA A 630 -19.92 -14.80 -37.28
C ALA A 630 -20.83 -15.73 -36.44
N GLY A 631 -21.76 -15.20 -35.64
CA GLY A 631 -22.61 -16.00 -34.74
C GLY A 631 -21.85 -16.67 -33.59
N LYS A 632 -20.60 -16.24 -33.35
CA LYS A 632 -19.71 -16.78 -32.32
C LYS A 632 -19.76 -15.99 -31.00
N LEU A 633 -20.63 -14.98 -30.94
CA LEU A 633 -20.87 -14.15 -29.78
C LEU A 633 -22.32 -14.33 -29.31
N ASP A 634 -22.51 -15.07 -28.21
CA ASP A 634 -23.83 -15.22 -27.61
C ASP A 634 -24.16 -13.99 -26.73
N LEU A 635 -25.02 -13.10 -27.23
CA LEU A 635 -25.41 -11.86 -26.55
C LEU A 635 -26.16 -12.08 -25.23
N ALA A 636 -26.74 -13.26 -24.99
CA ALA A 636 -27.44 -13.55 -23.74
C ALA A 636 -26.46 -13.83 -22.57
N SER A 637 -25.31 -14.44 -22.87
CA SER A 637 -24.21 -14.70 -21.91
C SER A 637 -23.10 -13.64 -21.95
N PHE A 638 -22.97 -12.90 -23.06
CA PHE A 638 -21.97 -11.86 -23.26
C PHE A 638 -22.43 -10.53 -22.64
N ARG A 639 -22.31 -10.38 -21.32
CA ARG A 639 -22.51 -9.10 -20.62
C ARG A 639 -21.20 -8.58 -20.06
N TYR A 640 -20.50 -7.73 -20.81
CA TYR A 640 -19.29 -7.07 -20.30
C TYR A 640 -19.63 -5.66 -19.81
N VAL A 641 -19.50 -5.52 -18.49
CA VAL A 641 -19.55 -4.22 -17.82
C VAL A 641 -18.16 -3.61 -17.91
N ILE A 642 -18.04 -2.40 -18.44
CA ILE A 642 -16.80 -1.63 -18.43
C ILE A 642 -16.90 -0.61 -17.30
N LEU A 643 -16.02 -0.72 -16.31
CA LEU A 643 -15.92 0.21 -15.19
C LEU A 643 -14.72 1.13 -15.43
N VAL A 644 -14.98 2.43 -15.56
CA VAL A 644 -13.96 3.47 -15.66
C VAL A 644 -14.10 4.38 -14.44
N ASP A 645 -13.09 4.40 -13.59
CA ASP A 645 -13.15 5.14 -12.33
C ASP A 645 -12.04 6.21 -12.31
N GLY A 646 -12.37 7.43 -11.88
CA GLY A 646 -11.47 8.57 -11.76
C GLY A 646 -11.11 9.27 -13.07
N ILE A 647 -11.99 9.36 -14.09
CA ILE A 647 -11.67 10.06 -15.36
C ILE A 647 -11.15 11.49 -15.13
N ASP A 648 -11.65 12.17 -14.10
CA ASP A 648 -11.18 13.47 -13.60
C ASP A 648 -9.70 13.51 -13.17
N GLU A 649 -9.07 12.35 -13.00
CA GLU A 649 -7.66 12.23 -12.65
C GLU A 649 -6.75 12.03 -13.88
N CYS A 650 -7.33 12.02 -15.09
CA CYS A 650 -6.62 11.92 -16.37
C CYS A 650 -5.94 13.25 -16.72
N ARG A 651 -4.65 13.20 -17.02
CA ARG A 651 -3.86 14.36 -17.44
C ARG A 651 -3.84 14.53 -18.96
N GLY A 652 -3.72 15.78 -19.39
CA GLY A 652 -3.53 16.17 -20.77
C GLY A 652 -2.11 15.90 -21.25
N GLU A 653 -1.81 14.66 -21.63
CA GLU A 653 -0.58 14.29 -22.34
C GLU A 653 -0.99 13.56 -23.62
N ASP A 654 -0.52 14.02 -24.76
CA ASP A 654 -0.75 13.33 -26.03
C ASP A 654 0.20 12.14 -26.24
N ILE A 655 0.01 11.40 -27.33
CA ILE A 655 0.80 10.21 -27.68
C ILE A 655 2.30 10.54 -27.88
N GLN A 656 2.62 11.82 -28.13
CA GLN A 656 3.97 12.33 -28.37
C GLN A 656 4.59 12.96 -27.11
N GLY A 657 3.85 13.02 -26.00
CA GLY A 657 4.29 13.58 -24.73
C GLY A 657 4.16 15.10 -24.64
N GLU A 658 3.41 15.73 -25.55
CA GLU A 658 3.12 17.15 -25.48
C GLU A 658 1.98 17.44 -24.50
N ALA A 659 2.11 18.54 -23.74
CA ALA A 659 1.13 18.96 -22.75
C ALA A 659 -0.14 19.48 -23.45
N ARG A 660 -1.27 18.79 -23.23
CA ARG A 660 -2.63 19.24 -23.56
C ARG A 660 -3.35 19.66 -22.27
N GLN A 661 -4.51 20.30 -22.41
CA GLN A 661 -5.35 20.55 -21.25
C GLN A 661 -6.01 19.24 -20.79
N ASP A 662 -6.10 19.03 -19.47
CA ASP A 662 -6.72 17.84 -18.87
C ASP A 662 -8.16 17.63 -19.40
N GLU A 663 -8.89 18.73 -19.58
CA GLU A 663 -10.26 18.77 -20.11
C GLU A 663 -10.36 18.18 -21.53
N ASP A 664 -9.43 18.53 -22.42
CA ASP A 664 -9.43 18.03 -23.80
C ASP A 664 -9.29 16.50 -23.85
N CYS A 665 -8.45 15.94 -22.97
CA CYS A 665 -8.25 14.50 -22.88
C CYS A 665 -9.46 13.78 -22.28
N GLN A 666 -10.10 14.37 -21.27
CA GLN A 666 -11.35 13.85 -20.73
C GLN A 666 -12.46 13.85 -21.79
N THR A 667 -12.61 14.94 -22.55
CA THR A 667 -13.54 15.04 -23.67
C THR A 667 -13.24 13.99 -24.75
N GLU A 668 -11.97 13.80 -25.12
CA GLU A 668 -11.57 12.78 -26.10
C GLU A 668 -11.97 11.36 -25.66
N ILE A 669 -11.80 11.02 -24.37
CA ILE A 669 -12.24 9.73 -23.81
C ILE A 669 -13.76 9.59 -23.92
N LEU A 670 -14.53 10.58 -23.46
CA LEU A 670 -15.99 10.52 -23.46
C LEU A 670 -16.55 10.42 -24.89
N MET A 671 -15.95 11.13 -25.84
CA MET A 671 -16.32 11.06 -27.25
C MET A 671 -15.93 9.72 -27.88
N ALA A 672 -14.75 9.18 -27.60
CA ALA A 672 -14.36 7.86 -28.09
C ALA A 672 -15.28 6.75 -27.55
N VAL A 673 -15.65 6.83 -26.27
CA VAL A 673 -16.63 5.91 -25.65
C VAL A 673 -17.98 6.01 -26.34
N LYS A 674 -18.49 7.23 -26.55
CA LYS A 674 -19.74 7.45 -27.27
C LYS A 674 -19.70 6.83 -28.68
N GLU A 675 -18.75 7.26 -29.49
CA GLU A 675 -18.67 6.93 -30.92
C GLU A 675 -18.31 5.46 -31.19
N CYS A 676 -17.59 4.81 -30.28
CA CYS A 676 -17.10 3.44 -30.51
C CYS A 676 -17.87 2.38 -29.73
N LEU A 677 -18.44 2.72 -28.57
CA LEU A 677 -19.04 1.75 -27.66
C LEU A 677 -20.54 1.99 -27.41
N LEU A 678 -21.07 3.19 -27.64
CA LEU A 678 -22.48 3.54 -27.38
C LEU A 678 -23.31 3.80 -28.65
N ASP A 679 -22.71 4.22 -29.76
CA ASP A 679 -23.40 4.56 -31.02
C ASP A 679 -23.90 3.32 -31.82
N ASP A 680 -23.78 2.10 -31.29
CA ASP A 680 -24.09 0.84 -31.97
C ASP A 680 -24.79 -0.19 -31.06
N ASP A 681 -25.40 -1.24 -31.64
CA ASP A 681 -26.00 -2.40 -30.95
C ASP A 681 -24.98 -3.26 -30.13
N LEU A 682 -23.89 -2.70 -29.63
CA LEU A 682 -22.89 -3.41 -28.85
C LEU A 682 -23.43 -3.76 -27.45
N PRO A 683 -23.01 -4.90 -26.87
CA PRO A 683 -23.56 -5.39 -25.60
C PRO A 683 -22.95 -4.74 -24.34
N PHE A 684 -22.19 -3.65 -24.48
CA PHE A 684 -21.45 -3.04 -23.38
C PHE A 684 -22.35 -2.23 -22.45
N ARG A 685 -22.12 -2.37 -21.13
CA ARG A 685 -22.67 -1.46 -20.13
C ARG A 685 -21.51 -0.71 -19.48
N ILE A 686 -21.48 0.60 -19.61
CA ILE A 686 -20.35 1.42 -19.16
C ILE A 686 -20.76 2.17 -17.91
N PHE A 687 -19.98 2.02 -16.85
CA PHE A 687 -20.11 2.81 -15.63
C PHE A 687 -18.88 3.70 -15.51
N ILE A 688 -19.12 5.00 -15.41
CA ILE A 688 -18.09 6.00 -15.21
C ILE A 688 -18.30 6.61 -13.82
N ALA A 689 -17.29 6.50 -12.97
CA ALA A 689 -17.22 7.20 -11.68
C ALA A 689 -16.19 8.32 -11.79
N SER A 690 -16.59 9.56 -11.52
CA SER A 690 -15.72 10.73 -11.71
C SER A 690 -16.21 11.94 -10.91
N ARG A 691 -15.32 12.89 -10.62
CA ARG A 691 -15.70 14.24 -10.14
C ARG A 691 -16.32 15.08 -11.27
N PRO A 692 -17.18 16.07 -10.95
CA PRO A 692 -17.85 16.91 -11.95
C PRO A 692 -16.91 18.02 -12.47
N GLU A 693 -15.76 17.63 -13.01
CA GLU A 693 -14.87 18.57 -13.72
C GLU A 693 -15.53 19.06 -15.03
N CYS A 694 -15.05 20.18 -15.58
CA CYS A 694 -15.73 20.89 -16.67
C CYS A 694 -16.11 19.99 -17.85
N ALA A 695 -15.16 19.20 -18.38
CA ALA A 695 -15.41 18.32 -19.52
C ALA A 695 -16.50 17.27 -19.26
N ILE A 696 -16.59 16.74 -18.04
CA ILE A 696 -17.58 15.73 -17.64
C ILE A 696 -18.94 16.38 -17.42
N HIS A 697 -18.95 17.52 -16.75
CA HIS A 697 -20.16 18.32 -16.57
C HIS A 697 -20.77 18.71 -17.92
N ASP A 698 -19.94 19.21 -18.84
CA ASP A 698 -20.39 19.69 -20.15
C ASP A 698 -20.86 18.56 -21.07
N ALA A 699 -20.29 17.35 -20.92
CA ALA A 699 -20.78 16.18 -21.64
C ALA A 699 -22.18 15.74 -21.18
N LEU A 700 -22.52 15.94 -19.89
CA LEU A 700 -23.77 15.45 -19.27
C LEU A 700 -24.90 16.48 -19.25
N GLN A 701 -24.58 17.78 -19.26
CA GLN A 701 -25.58 18.86 -19.23
C GLN A 701 -26.45 18.90 -20.50
N SER A 702 -27.55 19.65 -20.46
CA SER A 702 -28.45 19.79 -21.62
C SER A 702 -27.72 20.31 -22.86
N GLY A 703 -27.80 19.53 -23.95
CA GLY A 703 -27.08 19.80 -25.20
C GLY A 703 -25.67 19.17 -25.27
N GLY A 704 -25.21 18.54 -24.20
CA GLY A 704 -23.93 17.83 -24.12
C GLY A 704 -23.92 16.49 -24.87
N ALA A 705 -22.74 15.97 -25.17
CA ALA A 705 -22.57 14.79 -26.03
C ALA A 705 -23.16 13.49 -25.46
N LEU A 706 -23.23 13.36 -24.13
CA LEU A 706 -23.78 12.21 -23.41
C LEU A 706 -25.15 12.51 -22.79
N HIS A 707 -25.71 13.70 -23.01
CA HIS A 707 -27.03 14.07 -22.57
C HIS A 707 -28.07 13.10 -23.17
N GLU A 708 -29.04 12.66 -22.35
CA GLU A 708 -30.06 11.65 -22.68
C GLU A 708 -29.53 10.22 -22.97
N LEU A 709 -28.23 10.04 -23.26
CA LEU A 709 -27.59 8.74 -23.45
C LEU A 709 -27.11 8.11 -22.13
N ALA A 710 -26.66 8.93 -21.19
CA ALA A 710 -26.13 8.46 -19.91
C ALA A 710 -27.18 8.56 -18.78
N TYR A 711 -27.29 7.50 -17.97
CA TYR A 711 -27.99 7.58 -16.69
C TYR A 711 -27.06 8.19 -15.63
N HIS A 712 -27.26 9.47 -15.31
CA HIS A 712 -26.41 10.21 -14.38
C HIS A 712 -26.94 10.11 -12.94
N ILE A 713 -26.10 9.61 -12.02
CA ILE A 713 -26.38 9.57 -10.57
C ILE A 713 -25.53 10.65 -9.88
N GLN A 714 -26.16 11.74 -9.46
CA GLN A 714 -25.47 12.81 -8.75
C GLN A 714 -25.42 12.54 -7.25
N LEU A 715 -24.27 12.02 -6.79
CA LEU A 715 -24.08 11.64 -5.38
C LEU A 715 -24.05 12.84 -4.41
N SER A 716 -23.76 14.05 -4.89
CA SER A 716 -23.65 15.25 -4.05
C SER A 716 -24.99 15.88 -3.66
N ASP A 717 -26.07 15.63 -4.42
CA ASP A 717 -27.38 16.27 -4.20
C ASP A 717 -28.46 15.30 -3.69
N HIS A 718 -28.35 13.99 -3.95
CA HIS A 718 -29.43 13.03 -3.71
C HIS A 718 -29.09 11.88 -2.74
N TYR A 719 -27.82 11.75 -2.31
CA TYR A 719 -27.40 10.67 -1.41
C TYR A 719 -27.11 11.19 0.00
N ASP A 720 -27.88 10.71 0.99
CA ASP A 720 -27.63 11.02 2.40
C ASP A 720 -26.69 9.97 3.04
N ALA A 721 -25.38 10.27 3.02
CA ALA A 721 -24.36 9.43 3.65
C ALA A 721 -24.37 9.48 5.19
N THR A 722 -25.30 10.22 5.82
CA THR A 722 -25.35 10.41 7.28
C THR A 722 -25.40 9.09 8.05
N ALA A 723 -26.21 8.14 7.59
CA ALA A 723 -26.32 6.82 8.23
C ALA A 723 -25.00 6.03 8.16
N ASP A 724 -24.34 6.05 7.01
CA ASP A 724 -23.08 5.32 6.80
C ASP A 724 -21.93 5.96 7.56
N ILE A 725 -21.85 7.30 7.60
CA ILE A 725 -20.85 8.03 8.37
C ILE A 725 -21.01 7.75 9.86
N ARG A 726 -22.24 7.72 10.37
CA ARG A 726 -22.52 7.32 11.76
C ARG A 726 -21.97 5.94 12.05
N ARG A 727 -22.34 4.94 11.23
CA ARG A 727 -21.88 3.56 11.38
C ARG A 727 -20.36 3.43 11.27
N TYR A 728 -19.75 4.16 10.34
CA TYR A 728 -18.29 4.22 10.17
C TYR A 728 -17.61 4.77 11.42
N LEU A 729 -18.06 5.92 11.95
CA LEU A 729 -17.50 6.52 13.16
C LEU A 729 -17.65 5.60 14.37
N GLN A 730 -18.84 5.02 14.56
CA GLN A 730 -19.13 4.02 15.60
C GLN A 730 -18.08 2.91 15.59
N ARG A 731 -17.93 2.23 14.44
CA ARG A 731 -17.03 1.07 14.32
C ARG A 731 -15.56 1.46 14.47
N ARG A 732 -15.13 2.55 13.85
CA ARG A 732 -13.72 2.97 13.89
C ARG A 732 -13.28 3.47 15.26
N LEU A 733 -14.17 4.14 16.01
CA LEU A 733 -13.88 4.54 17.39
C LEU A 733 -13.86 3.32 18.32
N GLN A 734 -14.74 2.33 18.12
CA GLN A 734 -14.66 1.05 18.84
C GLN A 734 -13.30 0.36 18.61
N ASP A 735 -12.90 0.20 17.35
CA ASP A 735 -11.62 -0.41 16.96
C ASP A 735 -10.41 0.35 17.52
N LEU A 736 -10.51 1.68 17.64
CA LEU A 736 -9.48 2.52 18.24
C LEU A 736 -9.40 2.35 19.75
N GLY A 737 -10.54 2.23 20.43
CA GLY A 737 -10.59 1.94 21.86
C GLY A 737 -9.90 0.62 22.20
N LEU A 738 -10.23 -0.44 21.46
CA LEU A 738 -9.68 -1.79 21.66
C LEU A 738 -8.16 -1.86 21.50
N ARG A 739 -7.60 -1.13 20.53
CA ARG A 739 -6.16 -1.14 20.21
C ARG A 739 -5.37 -0.04 20.94
N SER A 740 -6.03 0.79 21.75
CA SER A 740 -5.38 1.90 22.44
C SER A 740 -4.55 1.43 23.63
N ARG A 741 -3.40 2.06 23.84
CA ARG A 741 -2.58 1.88 25.05
C ARG A 741 -3.16 2.59 26.28
N ASP A 742 -4.12 3.50 26.09
CA ASP A 742 -4.79 4.24 27.16
C ASP A 742 -5.90 3.37 27.80
N PRO A 743 -5.82 3.04 29.10
CA PRO A 743 -6.85 2.29 29.80
C PRO A 743 -8.24 2.93 29.74
N ARG A 744 -8.34 4.27 29.70
CA ARG A 744 -9.62 5.00 29.60
C ARG A 744 -10.36 4.72 28.30
N ALA A 745 -9.64 4.39 27.24
CA ALA A 745 -10.22 4.04 25.94
C ALA A 745 -10.66 2.58 25.85
N ARG A 746 -10.09 1.70 26.71
CA ARG A 746 -10.37 0.26 26.73
C ARG A 746 -11.55 -0.13 27.63
N SER A 747 -11.93 0.71 28.59
CA SER A 747 -12.98 0.40 29.57
C SER A 747 -14.42 0.37 29.01
N GLY A 748 -14.61 0.62 27.70
CA GLY A 748 -15.92 0.89 27.10
C GLY A 748 -16.47 2.26 27.54
N GLY A 749 -17.08 3.00 26.62
CA GLY A 749 -17.75 4.28 26.97
C GLY A 749 -16.88 5.55 26.96
N TRP A 750 -15.73 5.56 26.28
CA TRP A 750 -14.90 6.76 26.13
C TRP A 750 -15.43 7.77 25.09
N PHE A 751 -16.46 7.39 24.35
CA PHE A 751 -17.27 8.25 23.49
C PHE A 751 -18.75 7.89 23.71
N SER A 752 -19.64 8.87 23.59
CA SER A 752 -21.08 8.68 23.68
C SER A 752 -21.75 8.74 22.30
N GLU A 753 -22.98 8.26 22.18
CA GLU A 753 -23.77 8.43 20.95
C GLU A 753 -23.93 9.91 20.59
N LYS A 754 -24.04 10.79 21.59
CA LYS A 754 -24.09 12.24 21.40
C LYS A 754 -22.79 12.80 20.80
N ASP A 755 -21.64 12.20 21.08
CA ASP A 755 -20.37 12.60 20.48
C ASP A 755 -20.28 12.17 19.01
N ILE A 756 -20.81 10.99 18.68
CA ILE A 756 -20.93 10.53 17.30
C ILE A 756 -21.87 11.46 16.53
N GLU A 757 -23.05 11.78 17.07
CA GLU A 757 -23.98 12.69 16.40
C GLU A 757 -23.36 14.07 16.12
N LYS A 758 -22.56 14.61 17.05
CA LYS A 758 -21.82 15.85 16.80
C LYS A 758 -20.86 15.73 15.62
N LEU A 759 -20.12 14.62 15.53
CA LEU A 759 -19.18 14.37 14.43
C LEU A 759 -19.91 14.12 13.10
N VAL A 760 -21.05 13.45 13.13
CA VAL A 760 -21.91 13.20 11.96
C VAL A 760 -22.48 14.52 11.43
N ILE A 761 -23.01 15.37 12.31
CA ILE A 761 -23.49 16.72 11.95
C ILE A 761 -22.35 17.57 11.39
N ALA A 762 -21.16 17.49 11.99
CA ALA A 762 -19.98 18.20 11.49
C ALA A 762 -19.47 17.67 10.14
N ALA A 763 -19.64 16.37 9.88
CA ALA A 763 -19.28 15.76 8.60
C ALA A 763 -20.18 16.23 7.45
N SER A 764 -21.42 16.66 7.72
CA SER A 764 -22.33 17.22 6.71
C SER A 764 -22.50 16.31 5.47
N GLY A 765 -22.60 14.99 5.71
CA GLY A 765 -22.69 13.99 4.63
C GLY A 765 -21.37 13.63 3.95
N GLN A 766 -20.22 14.15 4.42
CA GLN A 766 -18.93 13.99 3.74
C GLN A 766 -17.96 13.09 4.51
N PHE A 767 -17.64 11.92 3.92
CA PHE A 767 -16.73 10.93 4.52
C PHE A 767 -15.31 11.45 4.75
N ILE A 768 -14.83 12.40 3.96
CA ILE A 768 -13.48 12.96 4.11
C ILE A 768 -13.27 13.62 5.47
N PHE A 769 -14.31 14.23 6.04
CA PHE A 769 -14.26 14.79 7.39
C PHE A 769 -14.15 13.67 8.44
N ALA A 770 -15.04 12.67 8.37
CA ALA A 770 -15.06 11.55 9.30
C ALA A 770 -13.73 10.77 9.28
N ALA A 771 -13.18 10.49 8.09
CA ALA A 771 -11.89 9.84 7.92
C ALA A 771 -10.74 10.69 8.49
N THR A 772 -10.78 12.02 8.31
CA THR A 772 -9.78 12.94 8.87
C THR A 772 -9.80 12.92 10.40
N VAL A 773 -10.99 12.95 11.01
CA VAL A 773 -11.16 12.84 12.46
C VAL A 773 -10.62 11.51 12.97
N VAL A 774 -11.06 10.38 12.41
CA VAL A 774 -10.59 9.04 12.82
C VAL A 774 -9.07 8.95 12.73
N ARG A 775 -8.47 9.46 11.65
CA ARG A 775 -7.01 9.47 11.49
C ARG A 775 -6.33 10.35 12.53
N TYR A 776 -6.89 11.52 12.84
CA TYR A 776 -6.38 12.35 13.93
C TYR A 776 -6.43 11.60 15.25
N LEU A 777 -7.52 10.90 15.57
CA LEU A 777 -7.66 10.10 16.80
C LEU A 777 -6.72 8.88 16.84
N SER A 778 -6.28 8.38 15.69
CA SER A 778 -5.43 7.19 15.56
C SER A 778 -3.94 7.42 15.89
N GLU A 779 -3.56 8.62 16.31
CA GLU A 779 -2.15 8.95 16.62
C GLU A 779 -1.64 8.13 17.81
N ARG A 780 -0.68 7.24 17.54
CA ARG A 780 -0.16 6.27 18.51
C ARG A 780 0.49 6.92 19.75
N ARG A 781 0.98 8.16 19.61
CA ARG A 781 1.69 8.88 20.68
C ARG A 781 0.77 9.67 21.62
N SER A 782 -0.55 9.61 21.43
CA SER A 782 -1.49 10.48 22.16
C SER A 782 -2.78 9.73 22.49
N SER A 783 -3.47 10.13 23.56
CA SER A 783 -4.71 9.48 23.97
C SER A 783 -5.83 9.77 22.98
N PRO A 784 -6.52 8.75 22.43
CA PRO A 784 -7.70 8.98 21.60
C PRO A 784 -8.83 9.69 22.37
N VAL A 785 -8.91 9.49 23.71
CA VAL A 785 -9.91 10.15 24.57
C VAL A 785 -9.68 11.65 24.63
N ASP A 786 -8.43 12.07 24.88
CA ASP A 786 -8.10 13.49 24.97
C ASP A 786 -8.19 14.16 23.59
N ARG A 787 -7.80 13.47 22.53
CA ARG A 787 -7.91 13.96 21.15
C ARG A 787 -9.36 14.07 20.68
N LEU A 788 -10.25 13.16 21.09
CA LEU A 788 -11.67 13.27 20.80
C LEU A 788 -12.27 14.49 21.49
N LYS A 789 -11.91 14.74 22.75
CA LYS A 789 -12.29 15.99 23.44
C LYS A 789 -11.81 17.21 22.67
N ILE A 790 -10.55 17.22 22.22
CA ILE A 790 -10.01 18.31 21.40
C ILE A 790 -10.84 18.53 20.15
N VAL A 791 -11.20 17.48 19.40
CA VAL A 791 -12.03 17.60 18.19
C VAL A 791 -13.42 18.13 18.51
N LEU A 792 -14.05 17.65 19.59
CA LEU A 792 -15.41 18.03 19.98
C LEU A 792 -15.52 19.45 20.57
N THR A 793 -14.44 19.97 21.17
CA THR A 793 -14.39 21.33 21.77
C THR A 793 -13.53 22.30 20.97
N TRP A 794 -13.12 21.91 19.76
CA TRP A 794 -12.20 22.71 18.96
C TRP A 794 -12.81 24.06 18.58
N THR A 795 -12.12 25.15 18.92
CA THR A 795 -12.42 26.49 18.41
C THR A 795 -11.12 27.12 17.87
N PRO A 796 -11.18 27.85 16.73
CA PRO A 796 -9.98 28.43 16.10
C PRO A 796 -9.21 29.41 16.99
N ALA A 797 -9.89 30.05 17.96
CA ALA A 797 -9.33 31.10 18.80
C ALA A 797 -8.57 30.59 20.04
N HIS A 798 -8.84 29.36 20.52
CA HIS A 798 -8.39 28.92 21.84
C HIS A 798 -7.24 27.88 21.85
N ASN A 799 -6.85 27.30 20.70
CA ASN A 799 -5.89 26.19 20.69
C ASN A 799 -4.87 26.28 19.53
N ARG A 800 -3.74 26.97 19.75
CA ARG A 800 -2.69 27.15 18.72
C ARG A 800 -1.82 25.91 18.49
N SER A 801 -1.78 24.95 19.42
CA SER A 801 -0.89 23.78 19.38
C SER A 801 -1.51 22.51 18.79
N ALA A 802 -2.84 22.35 18.83
CA ALA A 802 -3.53 21.20 18.26
C ALA A 802 -4.25 21.58 16.95
N ARG A 803 -3.85 20.96 15.83
CA ARG A 803 -4.42 21.20 14.50
C ARG A 803 -5.17 19.97 13.95
N PRO A 804 -6.37 19.65 14.45
CA PRO A 804 -7.09 18.45 14.07
C PRO A 804 -7.49 18.39 12.60
N PHE A 805 -7.62 19.55 11.94
CA PHE A 805 -8.07 19.67 10.55
C PHE A 805 -6.97 20.07 9.55
N GLU A 806 -5.70 20.14 9.97
CA GLU A 806 -4.59 20.65 9.14
C GLU A 806 -4.51 19.99 7.76
N LYS A 807 -4.70 18.67 7.67
CA LYS A 807 -4.62 17.96 6.39
C LYS A 807 -5.82 18.26 5.48
N LEU A 808 -6.98 18.56 6.06
CA LEU A 808 -8.17 18.98 5.33
C LEU A 808 -8.03 20.45 4.89
N ASP A 809 -7.43 21.29 5.73
CA ASP A 809 -7.10 22.69 5.41
C ASP A 809 -6.09 22.78 4.27
N LEU A 810 -5.06 21.93 4.25
CA LEU A 810 -4.10 21.84 3.15
C LEU A 810 -4.76 21.44 1.82
N LEU A 811 -5.75 20.53 1.86
CA LEU A 811 -6.51 20.15 0.67
C LEU A 811 -7.32 21.34 0.13
N TYR A 812 -8.10 22.00 0.98
CA TYR A 812 -8.88 23.17 0.57
C TYR A 812 -8.00 24.33 0.11
N TYR A 813 -6.88 24.57 0.79
CA TYR A 813 -5.90 25.55 0.39
C TYR A 813 -5.37 25.27 -1.02
N SER A 814 -5.01 24.02 -1.32
CA SER A 814 -4.52 23.63 -2.64
C SER A 814 -5.56 23.84 -3.74
N ILE A 815 -6.81 23.42 -3.50
CA ILE A 815 -7.89 23.56 -4.49
C ILE A 815 -8.16 25.04 -4.76
N LEU A 816 -8.36 25.83 -3.72
CA LEU A 816 -8.70 27.25 -3.85
C LEU A 816 -7.55 28.09 -4.42
N SER A 817 -6.30 27.76 -4.09
CA SER A 817 -5.13 28.43 -4.68
C SER A 817 -4.99 28.13 -6.17
N THR A 818 -5.29 26.89 -6.58
CA THR A 818 -5.24 26.50 -8.00
C THR A 818 -6.32 27.22 -8.79
N ALA A 819 -7.56 27.24 -8.29
CA ALA A 819 -8.67 27.99 -8.89
C ALA A 819 -8.36 29.48 -9.00
N LYS A 820 -7.78 30.08 -7.95
CA LYS A 820 -7.34 31.48 -7.96
C LYS A 820 -6.34 31.74 -9.09
N MET A 821 -5.30 30.91 -9.19
CA MET A 821 -4.27 31.08 -10.22
C MET A 821 -4.82 30.89 -11.64
N ALA A 822 -5.72 29.92 -11.85
CA ALA A 822 -6.35 29.67 -13.14
C ALA A 822 -7.25 30.84 -13.55
N TYR A 823 -8.11 31.32 -12.65
CA TYR A 823 -8.99 32.45 -12.90
C TYR A 823 -8.21 33.73 -13.24
N GLU A 824 -7.22 34.09 -12.41
CA GLU A 824 -6.44 35.32 -12.59
C GLU A 824 -5.49 35.26 -13.79
N ALA A 825 -5.14 34.08 -14.30
CA ALA A 825 -4.32 33.94 -15.51
C ALA A 825 -5.09 34.30 -16.79
N VAL A 826 -6.43 34.17 -16.77
CA VAL A 826 -7.29 34.39 -17.94
C VAL A 826 -8.09 35.69 -17.84
N ASP A 827 -8.35 36.18 -16.63
CA ASP A 827 -9.11 37.42 -16.46
C ASP A 827 -8.31 38.66 -16.91
N THR A 828 -8.87 39.39 -17.88
CA THR A 828 -8.28 40.62 -18.42
C THR A 828 -8.62 41.87 -17.58
N HIS A 829 -9.46 41.73 -16.55
CA HIS A 829 -9.87 42.83 -15.67
C HIS A 829 -8.94 42.95 -14.47
N SER A 830 -7.99 43.89 -14.52
CA SER A 830 -6.98 44.11 -13.47
C SER A 830 -7.52 44.48 -12.08
N GLU A 831 -8.84 44.68 -11.92
CA GLU A 831 -9.49 45.00 -10.63
C GLU A 831 -10.19 43.79 -9.95
N HIS A 832 -10.34 42.64 -10.62
CA HIS A 832 -11.00 41.48 -10.04
C HIS A 832 -10.04 40.63 -9.20
N ASP A 833 -10.34 40.54 -7.90
CA ASP A 833 -9.69 39.63 -6.96
C ASP A 833 -10.59 38.40 -6.79
N PHE A 834 -10.15 37.25 -7.29
CA PHE A 834 -10.91 36.00 -7.26
C PHE A 834 -11.39 35.64 -5.84
N LEU A 835 -10.51 35.80 -4.84
CA LEU A 835 -10.84 35.46 -3.46
C LEU A 835 -11.91 36.42 -2.91
N LEU A 836 -11.84 37.70 -3.29
CA LEU A 836 -12.82 38.71 -2.89
C LEU A 836 -14.19 38.44 -3.52
N LEU A 837 -14.23 38.12 -4.81
CA LEU A 837 -15.44 37.76 -5.55
C LEU A 837 -16.07 36.50 -4.97
N PHE A 838 -15.31 35.41 -4.86
CA PHE A 838 -15.81 34.15 -4.33
C PHE A 838 -16.30 34.29 -2.88
N ARG A 839 -15.61 35.10 -2.06
CA ARG A 839 -16.06 35.42 -0.69
C ARG A 839 -17.39 36.17 -0.68
N ALA A 840 -17.65 37.05 -1.64
CA ALA A 840 -18.94 37.73 -1.76
C ALA A 840 -20.08 36.73 -2.01
N TYR A 841 -19.92 35.81 -2.97
CA TYR A 841 -20.92 34.75 -3.23
C TYR A 841 -21.12 33.85 -2.02
N GLN A 842 -20.06 33.46 -1.33
CA GLN A 842 -20.15 32.62 -0.15
C GLN A 842 -20.86 33.33 1.03
N ILE A 843 -20.59 34.61 1.27
CA ILE A 843 -21.31 35.39 2.31
C ILE A 843 -22.79 35.50 1.96
N ASN A 844 -23.10 35.86 0.72
CA ASN A 844 -24.46 35.96 0.20
C ASN A 844 -25.26 34.65 0.40
N ALA A 845 -24.64 33.52 0.08
CA ALA A 845 -25.26 32.19 0.18
C ALA A 845 -25.44 31.68 1.61
N THR A 846 -24.59 32.08 2.55
CA THR A 846 -24.59 31.48 3.89
C THR A 846 -25.34 32.31 4.93
N HIS A 847 -25.16 33.64 4.90
CA HIS A 847 -25.73 34.53 5.91
C HIS A 847 -26.26 35.84 5.34
N GLY A 848 -26.17 36.08 4.02
CA GLY A 848 -26.59 37.32 3.36
C GLY A 848 -25.70 38.53 3.71
N PHE A 849 -25.98 39.69 3.09
CA PHE A 849 -25.28 40.93 3.42
C PHE A 849 -26.08 41.71 4.46
N ASN A 850 -25.43 42.06 5.58
CA ASN A 850 -26.01 42.99 6.55
C ASN A 850 -26.01 44.39 5.95
N ASP A 851 -27.20 44.97 5.80
CA ASP A 851 -27.35 46.34 5.35
C ASP A 851 -26.73 47.31 6.39
N ILE A 852 -26.00 48.32 5.93
CA ILE A 852 -25.37 49.34 6.79
C ILE A 852 -26.43 50.20 7.50
N VAL A 853 -27.71 50.03 7.14
CA VAL A 853 -28.86 50.75 7.70
C VAL A 853 -29.98 49.77 8.11
N SER A 854 -29.81 49.08 9.25
CA SER A 854 -30.89 48.47 10.07
C SER A 854 -32.09 47.82 9.35
N GLY A 855 -31.88 47.15 8.22
CA GLY A 855 -32.90 46.40 7.46
C GLY A 855 -32.74 44.87 7.61
N PRO A 856 -33.73 44.06 7.19
CA PRO A 856 -33.60 42.61 7.19
C PRO A 856 -32.47 42.15 6.26
N THR A 857 -31.74 41.12 6.65
CA THR A 857 -30.63 40.56 5.86
C THR A 857 -31.12 40.12 4.48
N LEU A 858 -30.67 40.79 3.42
CA LEU A 858 -31.04 40.48 2.04
C LEU A 858 -29.97 39.57 1.43
N SER A 859 -30.37 38.34 1.07
CA SER A 859 -29.62 37.55 0.10
C SER A 859 -30.04 37.99 -1.30
N LEU A 860 -29.06 38.30 -2.15
CA LEU A 860 -29.29 38.69 -3.53
C LEU A 860 -29.30 37.44 -4.42
N PRO A 861 -30.23 37.32 -5.38
CA PRO A 861 -30.13 36.30 -6.41
C PRO A 861 -28.80 36.43 -7.19
N ASN A 862 -28.21 35.33 -7.65
CA ASN A 862 -26.93 35.37 -8.38
C ASN A 862 -27.01 36.32 -9.58
N LYS A 863 -28.15 36.41 -10.29
CA LYS A 863 -28.32 37.35 -11.42
C LYS A 863 -28.07 38.81 -11.03
N GLU A 864 -28.53 39.23 -9.85
CA GLU A 864 -28.31 40.58 -9.34
C GLU A 864 -26.85 40.75 -8.92
N LEU A 865 -26.30 39.78 -8.19
CA LEU A 865 -24.90 39.79 -7.75
C LEU A 865 -23.92 39.79 -8.94
N ASN A 866 -24.19 39.02 -9.99
CA ASN A 866 -23.44 38.98 -11.25
C ASN A 866 -23.43 40.36 -11.93
N ALA A 867 -24.58 41.04 -11.95
CA ALA A 867 -24.70 42.38 -12.51
C ALA A 867 -23.91 43.42 -11.69
N PHE A 868 -23.90 43.30 -10.36
CA PHE A 868 -23.15 44.20 -9.47
C PHE A 868 -21.64 43.98 -9.51
N LEU A 869 -21.21 42.72 -9.64
CA LEU A 869 -19.81 42.32 -9.59
C LEU A 869 -19.18 42.18 -10.97
N HIS A 870 -19.97 42.33 -12.04
CA HIS A 870 -19.57 42.12 -13.44
C HIS A 870 -18.87 40.77 -13.67
N VAL A 871 -19.33 39.72 -12.98
CA VAL A 871 -18.78 38.36 -13.08
C VAL A 871 -19.91 37.36 -13.30
N ALA A 872 -19.66 36.36 -14.15
CA ALA A 872 -20.55 35.22 -14.28
C ALA A 872 -20.19 34.18 -13.19
N ASP A 873 -21.17 33.80 -12.40
CA ASP A 873 -21.05 32.80 -11.34
C ASP A 873 -20.56 31.45 -11.87
N ASP A 874 -21.03 31.01 -13.05
CA ASP A 874 -20.58 29.78 -13.70
C ASP A 874 -19.08 29.76 -14.03
N ILE A 875 -18.50 30.93 -14.37
CA ILE A 875 -17.06 31.08 -14.62
C ILE A 875 -16.31 31.03 -13.29
N LEU A 876 -16.80 31.73 -12.28
CA LEU A 876 -16.16 31.85 -10.97
C LEU A 876 -16.05 30.51 -10.22
N ILE A 877 -17.03 29.61 -10.39
CA ILE A 877 -17.06 28.33 -9.68
C ILE A 877 -16.55 27.14 -10.50
N SER A 878 -16.08 27.39 -11.72
CA SER A 878 -15.74 26.35 -12.70
C SER A 878 -14.74 25.31 -12.14
N ASP A 879 -13.65 25.77 -11.55
CA ASP A 879 -12.63 24.95 -10.87
C ASP A 879 -13.04 24.44 -9.48
N LEU A 880 -14.20 24.86 -8.98
CA LEU A 880 -14.69 24.58 -7.62
C LEU A 880 -15.95 23.72 -7.59
N ARG A 881 -16.41 23.16 -8.72
CA ARG A 881 -17.64 22.33 -8.83
C ARG A 881 -17.64 21.08 -7.93
N SER A 882 -16.46 20.62 -7.49
CA SER A 882 -16.33 19.55 -6.51
C SER A 882 -16.62 19.97 -5.06
N LEU A 883 -16.65 21.29 -4.78
CA LEU A 883 -16.87 21.88 -3.45
C LEU A 883 -18.15 22.73 -3.38
N VAL A 884 -18.61 23.26 -4.51
CA VAL A 884 -19.77 24.14 -4.60
C VAL A 884 -20.65 23.83 -5.81
N THR A 885 -21.91 24.25 -5.75
CA THR A 885 -22.86 24.19 -6.87
C THR A 885 -23.82 25.38 -6.81
N ILE A 886 -24.62 25.58 -7.85
CA ILE A 886 -25.69 26.59 -7.87
C ILE A 886 -27.02 25.87 -7.71
N ARG A 887 -27.80 26.23 -6.68
CA ARG A 887 -29.11 25.63 -6.43
C ARG A 887 -30.25 26.60 -6.75
N PRO A 888 -31.40 26.09 -7.25
CA PRO A 888 -32.61 26.88 -7.38
C PRO A 888 -33.07 27.36 -6.00
N HIS A 889 -33.40 28.65 -5.87
CA HIS A 889 -33.99 29.23 -4.67
C HIS A 889 -35.21 30.09 -5.08
N PRO A 890 -36.26 30.22 -4.25
CA PRO A 890 -37.46 31.01 -4.56
C PRO A 890 -37.23 32.47 -5.04
N GLY A 891 -36.06 33.05 -4.75
CA GLY A 891 -35.67 34.39 -5.19
C GLY A 891 -34.82 34.42 -6.46
N GLY A 892 -34.40 33.26 -6.97
CA GLY A 892 -33.42 33.09 -8.04
C GLY A 892 -32.23 32.22 -7.58
N PRO A 893 -31.41 31.68 -8.50
CA PRO A 893 -30.34 30.75 -8.17
C PRO A 893 -29.31 31.37 -7.20
N ILE A 894 -28.79 30.55 -6.27
CA ILE A 894 -27.75 30.95 -5.31
C ILE A 894 -26.64 29.90 -5.21
N LEU A 895 -25.44 30.33 -4.82
CA LEU A 895 -24.34 29.43 -4.51
C LEU A 895 -24.70 28.51 -3.32
N HIS A 896 -24.29 27.25 -3.39
CA HIS A 896 -24.41 26.26 -2.34
C HIS A 896 -23.05 25.58 -2.11
N LEU A 897 -22.59 25.52 -0.87
CA LEU A 897 -21.35 24.83 -0.50
C LEU A 897 -21.71 23.43 -0.01
N TYR A 898 -21.15 22.39 -0.64
CA TYR A 898 -21.41 21.00 -0.23
C TYR A 898 -20.85 20.69 1.16
N HIS A 899 -19.73 21.32 1.51
CA HIS A 899 -18.95 20.97 2.70
C HIS A 899 -19.03 22.08 3.75
N LYS A 900 -19.65 21.81 4.89
CA LYS A 900 -19.59 22.70 6.05
C LYS A 900 -18.13 23.01 6.47
N SER A 901 -17.28 21.99 6.44
CA SER A 901 -15.85 22.12 6.78
C SER A 901 -15.06 23.05 5.84
N PHE A 902 -15.51 23.23 4.60
CA PHE A 902 -14.96 24.20 3.65
C PHE A 902 -15.44 25.62 3.97
N SER A 903 -16.73 25.80 4.30
CA SER A 903 -17.23 27.07 4.82
C SER A 903 -16.47 27.51 6.09
N ASP A 904 -16.24 26.58 7.03
CA ASP A 904 -15.48 26.85 8.26
C ASP A 904 -14.02 27.24 7.98
N PHE A 905 -13.42 26.68 6.93
CA PHE A 905 -12.07 27.04 6.47
C PHE A 905 -12.02 28.47 5.94
N LEU A 906 -12.97 28.85 5.07
CA LEU A 906 -13.08 30.21 4.51
C LEU A 906 -13.39 31.27 5.58
N ASN A 907 -14.17 30.91 6.61
CA ASN A 907 -14.56 31.81 7.69
C ASN A 907 -13.48 32.02 8.76
N THR A 908 -12.35 31.31 8.68
CA THR A 908 -11.35 31.29 9.76
C THR A 908 -9.96 31.65 9.24
N GLU A 909 -9.46 32.83 9.60
CA GLU A 909 -8.14 33.34 9.20
C GLU A 909 -7.00 32.37 9.52
N SER A 910 -7.01 31.76 10.71
CA SER A 910 -5.96 30.82 11.11
C SER A 910 -5.93 29.52 10.29
N ARG A 911 -7.01 29.18 9.59
CA ARG A 911 -7.11 28.00 8.72
C ARG A 911 -6.78 28.34 7.26
N SER A 912 -7.40 29.38 6.72
CA SER A 912 -7.24 29.81 5.32
C SER A 912 -6.00 30.67 5.06
N LYS A 913 -5.39 31.23 6.11
CA LYS A 913 -4.13 32.00 6.07
C LYS A 913 -4.21 33.14 5.05
N ASP A 914 -3.31 33.17 4.08
CA ASP A 914 -3.23 34.13 2.99
C ASP A 914 -4.44 34.08 2.02
N LEU A 915 -5.26 33.02 2.05
CA LEU A 915 -6.52 32.96 1.31
C LEU A 915 -7.70 33.59 2.05
N PHE A 916 -7.51 34.05 3.29
CA PHE A 916 -8.58 34.62 4.09
C PHE A 916 -8.98 36.01 3.61
N VAL A 917 -10.29 36.22 3.40
CA VAL A 917 -10.85 37.53 3.07
C VAL A 917 -11.81 37.98 4.19
N PRO A 918 -11.48 39.06 4.92
CA PRO A 918 -12.35 39.60 5.96
C PRO A 918 -13.68 40.09 5.40
N SER A 919 -14.79 39.84 6.11
CA SER A 919 -16.13 40.28 5.67
C SER A 919 -16.23 41.80 5.49
N ALA A 920 -15.51 42.58 6.28
CA ALA A 920 -15.44 44.05 6.15
C ALA A 920 -14.85 44.50 4.80
N ARG A 921 -13.87 43.73 4.27
CA ARG A 921 -13.26 44.00 2.96
C ARG A 921 -14.26 43.74 1.83
N VAL A 922 -15.05 42.66 1.94
CA VAL A 922 -16.15 42.36 1.00
C VAL A 922 -17.21 43.46 1.03
N GLN A 923 -17.62 43.91 2.21
CA GLN A 923 -18.61 44.98 2.35
C GLN A 923 -18.13 46.30 1.74
N SER A 924 -16.87 46.67 1.97
CA SER A 924 -16.27 47.87 1.38
C SER A 924 -16.20 47.78 -0.14
N TYR A 925 -15.88 46.60 -0.67
CA TYR A 925 -15.87 46.34 -2.11
C TYR A 925 -17.27 46.45 -2.73
N LEU A 926 -18.28 45.81 -2.13
CA LEU A 926 -19.67 45.90 -2.58
C LEU A 926 -20.19 47.34 -2.54
N ALA A 927 -19.84 48.11 -1.50
CA ALA A 927 -20.19 49.53 -1.41
C ALA A 927 -19.54 50.36 -2.53
N LYS A 928 -18.28 50.07 -2.89
CA LYS A 928 -17.59 50.69 -4.04
C LYS A 928 -18.32 50.39 -5.35
N CYS A 929 -18.64 49.12 -5.61
CA CYS A 929 -19.38 48.71 -6.82
C CYS A 929 -20.76 49.35 -6.88
N TYR A 930 -21.47 49.43 -5.74
CA TYR A 930 -22.78 50.08 -5.65
C TYR A 930 -22.71 51.57 -6.00
N LEU A 931 -21.73 52.30 -5.44
CA LEU A 931 -21.51 53.72 -5.76
C LEU A 931 -21.11 53.93 -7.23
N GLN A 932 -20.29 53.06 -7.80
CA GLN A 932 -19.92 53.12 -9.22
C GLN A 932 -21.13 52.90 -10.14
N ASN A 933 -22.00 51.95 -9.82
CA ASN A 933 -23.23 51.70 -10.57
C ASN A 933 -24.22 52.88 -10.47
N ILE A 934 -24.37 53.49 -9.28
CA ILE A 934 -25.16 54.73 -9.12
C ILE A 934 -24.62 55.85 -10.00
N LEU A 935 -23.30 56.02 -10.08
CA LEU A 935 -22.64 57.06 -10.89
C LEU A 935 -22.77 56.83 -12.40
N GLN A 936 -23.08 55.61 -12.82
CA GLN A 936 -23.31 55.21 -14.22
C GLN A 936 -24.79 55.19 -14.62
N CYS A 937 -25.74 55.30 -13.68
CA CYS A 937 -27.17 55.42 -13.96
C CYS A 937 -27.51 56.78 -14.62
N PRO A 938 -28.05 56.82 -15.86
CA PRO A 938 -28.38 58.07 -16.55
C PRO A 938 -29.46 58.91 -15.85
N GLU A 939 -30.36 58.28 -15.09
CA GLU A 939 -31.54 58.91 -14.47
C GLU A 939 -31.21 59.73 -13.20
N LEU A 940 -29.99 59.62 -12.66
CA LEU A 940 -29.54 60.37 -11.47
C LEU A 940 -28.57 61.52 -11.80
N ARG A 941 -28.29 61.77 -13.10
CA ARG A 941 -27.49 62.91 -13.58
C ARG A 941 -28.33 64.11 -14.03
N ALA A 942 -29.63 64.14 -13.71
CA ALA A 942 -30.55 65.24 -14.00
C ALA A 942 -30.62 66.24 -12.85
#